data_AF-A0A2E9FF56-F1
#
_entry.id   AF-A0A2E9FF56-F1
#
_cell.length_a   1.000
_cell.length_b   1.000
_cell.length_c   1.000
_cell.angle_alpha   90.00
_cell.angle_beta   90.00
_cell.angle_gamma   90.00
#
_symmetry.space_group_name_H-M   'P 1'
#
loop_
_entity.id
_entity.type
_entity.pdbx_description
1 polymer ?
#
loop_
_entity_poly.entity_id
_entity_poly.type
_entity_poly.pdbx_seq_one_letter_code
_entity_poly.pdbx_strand_id
1 'polypeptide(L)'
;MKYFVPFFLLTLFSFLAPTAHGQAIFIGSGDWLDALLWDTGVVPPDGSTAIVNGDAQITQNIVSTQNANASRVEIGSGIGETGTLTVSGGTLSGAHGGASGGIYVGVNGGTGTLIVEQGATYRSQGGGMRIVIGDDFGGTGMISVAGVLQNYKILEIVNGTLEMLSTGQNNLFNSNDPSFISANGTLAYVIDGTNVGALKRSNTAGLNLTIDPAANLLITLGGTFSLNDSWVLMSYTTLNGQFTQATSFTNLQGYTFDLDYGSGTNDVVSLTLVSDAQRPKIDALSATPPAISSGQTSTIEWSASNFDTLTLDPGGADVTAAVNFPVMPASTTTYTLSAVLGAVTVTRDVTVVVDELPEINSFGATENVIAPGDSTTLSWIVSGADAVTITPAPGAVNAVDSTSVSPGANTTYTLTATNGTGSVMAELSITVDAIAAAIIHCWDPSGPGQSSGALLDSVGGKNFDMTGGDLLNDRTSPGTSLTTAMSRINLDADTGGDNGLGFSGTERTYEFWVQMGVLDDRFQVLFETGGSSDGSCLLVSSSGVRFMHSVAGANTIDIEAPLALVDPADFIHIMASVDGNAGHVDLYLRGAAGGVGTASGDGTIGAPNGRASIFTWSGFAGAIAGALGGVGVEVPAETITFKGTIGMFKIYDRPFSSAEGDDAYLRIGEAIIPIFFDIEARGNELVLTWESIAGMSYNLTSSTDLAVDPSTWDLVEGDIPATPPTNTKVIQRPGDAVRFYHVEEFPLPPVGIFEEHFDGANAGTLPTDWTTGFDPADTLMNTNWELGDPSVTGPLTAFSGAHCVGTNLLANYGLSSNTWLRTPAIDLSTASGATLTFQQWIDMDEFNDLDRGTVRVLDAATLVELAVVEAVITGLGALDWDEFSADLPAEALGKIVLLEFQFVSDGDDIFDASGWYIDDVAVTTPAP
;
A
#
# COMPACT_ATOMS: atom_id res chain seq x y z
N MET A 1 -30.42 28.35 -77.69
CA MET A 1 -30.85 29.51 -78.51
C MET A 1 -31.50 30.51 -77.56
N LYS A 2 -30.88 31.70 -77.39
CA LYS A 2 -31.40 33.00 -76.88
C LYS A 2 -32.31 33.04 -75.62
N TYR A 3 -31.79 33.46 -74.45
CA TYR A 3 -31.77 34.82 -73.84
C TYR A 3 -33.11 35.35 -73.25
N PHE A 4 -33.14 35.49 -71.89
CA PHE A 4 -33.58 36.65 -71.05
C PHE A 4 -35.02 37.23 -71.18
N VAL A 5 -35.77 37.79 -70.21
CA VAL A 5 -35.66 38.52 -68.90
C VAL A 5 -37.12 38.58 -68.27
N PRO A 6 -37.53 39.35 -67.23
CA PRO A 6 -37.10 39.60 -65.83
C PRO A 6 -38.20 39.38 -64.74
N PHE A 7 -37.76 39.48 -63.48
CA PHE A 7 -38.52 39.82 -62.26
C PHE A 7 -39.20 41.21 -62.31
N PHE A 8 -40.41 41.34 -61.73
CA PHE A 8 -40.84 42.57 -61.05
C PHE A 8 -41.80 42.26 -59.88
N LEU A 9 -41.53 42.91 -58.75
CA LEU A 9 -42.20 42.81 -57.46
C LEU A 9 -43.40 43.78 -57.40
N LEU A 10 -44.55 43.37 -56.85
CA LEU A 10 -45.54 44.31 -56.29
C LEU A 10 -46.40 43.64 -55.21
N THR A 11 -46.45 44.26 -54.02
CA THR A 11 -47.17 43.82 -52.82
C THR A 11 -48.48 44.60 -52.56
N LEU A 12 -49.48 43.85 -52.04
CA LEU A 12 -50.57 44.20 -51.09
C LEU A 12 -51.76 45.12 -51.53
N PHE A 13 -53.01 44.59 -51.52
CA PHE A 13 -53.93 44.59 -50.35
C PHE A 13 -55.28 43.87 -50.62
N SER A 14 -55.78 43.30 -49.52
CA SER A 14 -56.91 42.42 -49.17
C SER A 14 -58.32 42.66 -49.74
N PHE A 15 -59.11 41.57 -49.89
CA PHE A 15 -60.50 41.44 -49.38
C PHE A 15 -60.82 39.96 -49.07
N LEU A 16 -61.39 39.72 -47.87
CA LEU A 16 -61.77 38.42 -47.31
C LEU A 16 -62.91 37.73 -48.08
N ALA A 17 -62.80 36.39 -48.21
CA ALA A 17 -63.89 35.44 -48.43
C ALA A 17 -63.87 34.41 -47.28
N PRO A 18 -65.01 33.77 -46.92
CA PRO A 18 -65.13 32.95 -45.72
C PRO A 18 -64.32 31.64 -45.82
N THR A 19 -63.68 31.30 -44.71
CA THR A 19 -62.70 30.24 -44.49
C THR A 19 -63.26 28.84 -44.76
N ALA A 20 -62.66 28.12 -45.71
CA ALA A 20 -62.59 26.66 -45.64
C ALA A 20 -61.80 26.32 -44.36
N HIS A 21 -62.35 25.49 -43.48
CA HIS A 21 -61.64 25.09 -42.24
C HIS A 21 -60.35 24.36 -42.66
N GLY A 22 -59.24 25.08 -42.55
CA GLY A 22 -57.95 24.72 -43.13
C GLY A 22 -57.23 23.63 -42.36
N GLN A 23 -56.34 22.96 -43.07
CA GLN A 23 -55.27 22.15 -42.49
C GLN A 23 -54.26 23.07 -41.79
N ALA A 24 -53.74 22.64 -40.64
CA ALA A 24 -52.65 23.32 -39.94
C ALA A 24 -51.59 22.29 -39.53
N ILE A 25 -50.32 22.67 -39.65
CA ILE A 25 -49.15 21.82 -39.44
C ILE A 25 -48.37 22.32 -38.22
N PHE A 26 -48.15 21.44 -37.25
CA PHE A 26 -47.28 21.66 -36.11
C PHE A 26 -45.84 21.41 -36.53
N ILE A 27 -44.99 22.43 -36.44
CA ILE A 27 -43.63 22.45 -37.01
C ILE A 27 -42.52 22.57 -35.95
N GLY A 28 -42.89 22.68 -34.67
CA GLY A 28 -41.95 22.90 -33.56
C GLY A 28 -41.94 21.76 -32.54
N SER A 29 -41.39 22.06 -31.36
CA SER A 29 -41.41 21.16 -30.19
C SER A 29 -42.01 21.90 -29.00
N GLY A 30 -43.09 21.40 -28.41
CA GLY A 30 -43.76 22.06 -27.28
C GLY A 30 -45.25 21.79 -27.13
N ASP A 31 -45.95 22.68 -26.42
CA ASP A 31 -47.37 22.54 -26.08
C ASP A 31 -48.27 22.67 -27.33
N TRP A 32 -49.19 21.72 -27.51
CA TRP A 32 -50.23 21.71 -28.55
C TRP A 32 -51.00 23.04 -28.62
N LEU A 33 -51.21 23.69 -27.47
CA LEU A 33 -51.99 24.93 -27.35
C LEU A 33 -51.18 26.20 -27.68
N ASP A 34 -49.88 26.10 -27.95
CA ASP A 34 -49.10 27.24 -28.40
C ASP A 34 -49.35 27.51 -29.89
N ALA A 35 -50.11 28.57 -30.16
CA ALA A 35 -50.45 29.00 -31.51
C ALA A 35 -49.22 29.31 -32.38
N LEU A 36 -48.07 29.66 -31.78
CA LEU A 36 -46.83 29.97 -32.52
C LEU A 36 -46.15 28.74 -33.10
N LEU A 37 -46.48 27.53 -32.60
CA LEU A 37 -45.92 26.28 -33.09
C LEU A 37 -46.69 25.69 -34.28
N TRP A 38 -47.83 26.31 -34.64
CA TRP A 38 -48.61 25.99 -35.84
C TRP A 38 -48.23 26.92 -36.99
N ASP A 39 -48.06 26.36 -38.19
CA ASP A 39 -47.72 27.10 -39.42
C ASP A 39 -48.72 28.23 -39.76
N THR A 40 -49.98 28.06 -39.40
CA THR A 40 -51.04 29.07 -39.55
C THR A 40 -51.03 30.14 -38.46
N GLY A 41 -50.25 29.96 -37.39
CA GLY A 41 -50.28 30.82 -36.21
C GLY A 41 -51.54 30.66 -35.35
N VAL A 42 -52.32 29.58 -35.57
CA VAL A 42 -53.62 29.33 -34.92
C VAL A 42 -53.70 27.86 -34.52
N VAL A 43 -54.11 27.58 -33.28
CA VAL A 43 -54.38 26.22 -32.82
C VAL A 43 -55.59 25.63 -33.60
N PRO A 44 -55.49 24.42 -34.17
CA PRO A 44 -56.53 23.84 -35.02
C PRO A 44 -57.91 23.74 -34.34
N PRO A 45 -58.96 24.37 -34.89
CA PRO A 45 -60.28 24.37 -34.30
C PRO A 45 -61.10 23.11 -34.61
N ASP A 46 -62.29 22.99 -34.02
CA ASP A 46 -63.23 21.91 -34.35
C ASP A 46 -63.57 21.89 -35.86
N GLY A 47 -63.75 20.69 -36.42
CA GLY A 47 -63.95 20.48 -37.86
C GLY A 47 -62.69 20.52 -38.73
N SER A 48 -61.52 20.88 -38.18
CA SER A 48 -60.26 21.01 -38.94
C SER A 48 -59.41 19.74 -38.97
N THR A 49 -58.34 19.76 -39.79
CA THR A 49 -57.27 18.74 -39.79
C THR A 49 -56.01 19.32 -39.16
N ALA A 50 -55.53 18.68 -38.10
CA ALA A 50 -54.24 18.95 -37.48
C ALA A 50 -53.21 17.94 -37.98
N ILE A 51 -52.07 18.41 -38.46
CA ILE A 51 -50.91 17.58 -38.82
C ILE A 51 -49.78 17.87 -37.84
N VAL A 52 -49.19 16.85 -37.26
CA VAL A 52 -48.04 16.95 -36.36
C VAL A 52 -46.81 16.41 -37.08
N ASN A 53 -45.98 17.31 -37.63
CA ASN A 53 -44.67 16.99 -38.24
C ASN A 53 -43.55 17.67 -37.41
N GLY A 54 -43.63 17.46 -36.10
CA GLY A 54 -42.76 17.99 -35.05
C GLY A 54 -43.06 17.25 -33.74
N ASP A 55 -42.67 17.80 -32.59
CA ASP A 55 -42.85 17.14 -31.29
C ASP A 55 -43.89 17.87 -30.42
N ALA A 56 -45.14 17.46 -30.53
CA ALA A 56 -46.25 18.06 -29.80
C ALA A 56 -46.49 17.39 -28.43
N GLN A 57 -46.85 18.20 -27.43
CA GLN A 57 -47.16 17.76 -26.07
C GLN A 57 -48.57 18.20 -25.66
N ILE A 58 -49.34 17.29 -25.05
CA ILE A 58 -50.63 17.58 -24.43
C ILE A 58 -50.53 17.25 -22.94
N THR A 59 -50.43 18.31 -22.14
CA THR A 59 -50.19 18.23 -20.70
C THR A 59 -51.44 18.53 -19.86
N GLN A 60 -52.54 18.95 -20.51
CA GLN A 60 -53.81 19.26 -19.86
C GLN A 60 -55.03 18.84 -20.68
N ASN A 61 -56.20 18.80 -20.04
CA ASN A 61 -57.48 18.55 -20.71
C ASN A 61 -57.72 19.59 -21.81
N ILE A 62 -58.00 19.11 -23.04
CA ILE A 62 -58.43 19.98 -24.13
C ILE A 62 -59.96 19.90 -24.21
N VAL A 63 -60.62 20.95 -23.71
CA VAL A 63 -62.08 21.05 -23.61
C VAL A 63 -62.68 21.82 -24.79
N SER A 64 -63.96 21.60 -25.08
CA SER A 64 -64.66 22.25 -26.20
C SER A 64 -64.66 23.78 -26.15
N THR A 65 -64.52 24.39 -24.97
CA THR A 65 -64.42 25.85 -24.79
C THR A 65 -63.08 26.43 -25.25
N GLN A 66 -62.03 25.61 -25.41
CA GLN A 66 -60.72 26.05 -25.91
C GLN A 66 -60.65 26.06 -27.44
N ASN A 67 -61.67 25.54 -28.14
CA ASN A 67 -61.75 25.46 -29.60
C ASN A 67 -60.44 24.94 -30.25
N ALA A 68 -59.85 23.91 -29.65
CA ALA A 68 -58.52 23.37 -29.99
C ALA A 68 -58.58 21.85 -30.30
N ASN A 69 -59.72 21.39 -30.78
CA ASN A 69 -60.04 19.96 -30.90
C ASN A 69 -60.35 19.57 -32.35
N ALA A 70 -59.30 19.42 -33.16
CA ALA A 70 -59.42 19.04 -34.57
C ALA A 70 -60.22 17.74 -34.75
N SER A 71 -61.08 17.70 -35.78
CA SER A 71 -61.84 16.51 -36.19
C SER A 71 -60.98 15.43 -36.86
N ARG A 72 -59.73 15.76 -37.21
CA ARG A 72 -58.75 14.82 -37.74
C ARG A 72 -57.36 15.20 -37.26
N VAL A 73 -56.63 14.23 -36.75
CA VAL A 73 -55.24 14.39 -36.30
C VAL A 73 -54.38 13.42 -37.10
N GLU A 74 -53.42 13.93 -37.84
CA GLU A 74 -52.35 13.13 -38.45
C GLU A 74 -51.04 13.41 -37.73
N ILE A 75 -50.26 12.37 -37.42
CA ILE A 75 -48.96 12.48 -36.76
C ILE A 75 -47.94 11.85 -37.68
N GLY A 76 -46.92 12.60 -38.11
CA GLY A 76 -45.95 12.17 -39.11
C GLY A 76 -46.62 11.91 -40.45
N SER A 77 -47.09 12.97 -41.12
CA SER A 77 -47.84 12.89 -42.37
C SER A 77 -47.06 13.50 -43.54
N GLY A 78 -46.81 12.70 -44.58
CA GLY A 78 -46.10 13.11 -45.79
C GLY A 78 -44.76 12.40 -45.99
N ILE A 79 -44.33 12.23 -47.24
CA ILE A 79 -43.11 11.49 -47.59
C ILE A 79 -41.88 12.12 -46.93
N GLY A 80 -41.23 11.37 -46.05
CA GLY A 80 -40.03 11.80 -45.32
C GLY A 80 -40.29 12.69 -44.10
N GLU A 81 -41.56 12.96 -43.79
CA GLU A 81 -41.96 13.74 -42.62
C GLU A 81 -42.01 12.87 -41.37
N THR A 82 -41.61 13.43 -40.23
CA THR A 82 -41.63 12.75 -38.93
C THR A 82 -42.41 13.57 -37.91
N GLY A 83 -43.15 12.91 -37.01
CA GLY A 83 -43.80 13.62 -35.92
C GLY A 83 -44.10 12.76 -34.69
N THR A 84 -44.12 13.41 -33.54
CA THR A 84 -44.42 12.81 -32.23
C THR A 84 -45.54 13.60 -31.55
N LEU A 85 -46.53 12.90 -30.98
CA LEU A 85 -47.51 13.47 -30.06
C LEU A 85 -47.46 12.72 -28.74
N THR A 86 -47.11 13.40 -27.64
CA THR A 86 -47.18 12.83 -26.29
C THR A 86 -48.36 13.41 -25.53
N VAL A 87 -49.15 12.55 -24.91
CA VAL A 87 -50.26 12.90 -24.03
C VAL A 87 -49.89 12.50 -22.61
N SER A 88 -49.46 13.47 -21.81
CA SER A 88 -48.92 13.31 -20.45
C SER A 88 -49.87 13.78 -19.35
N GLY A 89 -50.87 14.60 -19.68
CA GLY A 89 -51.89 15.05 -18.74
C GLY A 89 -53.21 15.39 -19.42
N GLY A 90 -54.31 14.87 -18.86
CA GLY A 90 -55.68 15.18 -19.27
C GLY A 90 -56.29 14.29 -20.36
N THR A 91 -57.44 14.73 -20.88
CA THR A 91 -58.23 14.15 -21.96
C THR A 91 -58.19 15.11 -23.15
N LEU A 92 -57.50 14.75 -24.24
CA LEU A 92 -57.79 15.36 -25.53
C LEU A 92 -58.98 14.60 -26.12
N SER A 93 -60.04 15.33 -26.45
CA SER A 93 -61.19 14.81 -27.18
C SER A 93 -60.90 14.53 -28.64
N GLY A 94 -59.82 13.79 -28.93
CA GLY A 94 -59.33 13.53 -30.27
C GLY A 94 -60.46 13.31 -31.25
N ALA A 95 -60.47 14.17 -32.27
CA ALA A 95 -61.31 14.05 -33.43
C ALA A 95 -62.80 13.78 -33.15
N HIS A 96 -63.57 14.86 -33.02
CA HIS A 96 -65.03 14.79 -32.91
C HIS A 96 -65.70 15.10 -34.25
N GLY A 97 -66.59 14.21 -34.69
CA GLY A 97 -67.50 14.45 -35.84
C GLY A 97 -66.84 14.42 -37.23
N GLY A 98 -67.64 14.05 -38.24
CA GLY A 98 -67.23 13.99 -39.66
C GLY A 98 -66.94 12.57 -40.17
N ALA A 99 -67.24 12.32 -41.46
CA ALA A 99 -67.09 10.99 -42.09
C ALA A 99 -65.63 10.58 -42.38
N SER A 100 -64.68 11.52 -42.25
CA SER A 100 -63.25 11.31 -42.50
C SER A 100 -62.39 11.64 -41.28
N GLY A 101 -63.01 11.78 -40.11
CA GLY A 101 -62.32 12.10 -38.85
C GLY A 101 -61.57 10.90 -38.28
N GLY A 102 -60.52 11.15 -37.50
CA GLY A 102 -59.72 10.08 -36.92
C GLY A 102 -58.40 10.54 -36.31
N ILE A 103 -57.71 9.57 -35.73
CA ILE A 103 -56.30 9.67 -35.34
C ILE A 103 -55.53 8.81 -36.35
N TYR A 104 -54.58 9.41 -37.06
CA TYR A 104 -53.79 8.77 -38.10
C TYR A 104 -52.32 8.94 -37.74
N VAL A 105 -51.57 7.86 -37.63
CA VAL A 105 -50.18 7.88 -37.14
C VAL A 105 -49.28 7.24 -38.17
N GLY A 106 -48.34 8.01 -38.72
CA GLY A 106 -47.43 7.57 -39.79
C GLY A 106 -48.16 7.33 -41.10
N VAL A 107 -48.67 8.39 -41.72
CA VAL A 107 -49.50 8.29 -42.93
C VAL A 107 -48.96 9.15 -44.08
N ASN A 108 -49.48 8.96 -45.28
CA ASN A 108 -49.05 9.55 -46.54
C ASN A 108 -47.53 9.39 -46.80
N GLY A 109 -46.93 8.26 -46.38
CA GLY A 109 -45.49 8.00 -46.51
C GLY A 109 -44.61 8.60 -45.39
N GLY A 110 -45.21 9.11 -44.31
CA GLY A 110 -44.48 9.67 -43.15
C GLY A 110 -44.31 8.71 -41.98
N THR A 111 -43.51 9.11 -40.98
CA THR A 111 -43.24 8.33 -39.76
C THR A 111 -43.79 9.04 -38.53
N GLY A 112 -44.75 8.41 -37.84
CA GLY A 112 -45.47 9.03 -36.72
C GLY A 112 -45.36 8.23 -35.43
N THR A 113 -45.30 8.94 -34.29
CA THR A 113 -45.34 8.33 -32.96
C THR A 113 -46.37 9.02 -32.07
N LEU A 114 -47.25 8.24 -31.45
CA LEU A 114 -48.20 8.70 -30.43
C LEU A 114 -47.90 8.00 -29.10
N ILE A 115 -47.72 8.76 -28.03
CA ILE A 115 -47.48 8.25 -26.69
C ILE A 115 -48.62 8.68 -25.79
N VAL A 116 -49.33 7.73 -25.17
CA VAL A 116 -50.35 7.99 -24.15
C VAL A 116 -49.81 7.53 -22.81
N GLU A 117 -49.32 8.47 -22.01
CA GLU A 117 -48.66 8.16 -20.74
C GLU A 117 -49.67 7.68 -19.67
N GLN A 118 -49.14 7.08 -18.61
CA GLN A 118 -49.95 6.59 -17.49
C GLN A 118 -50.76 7.74 -16.86
N GLY A 119 -52.05 7.51 -16.63
CA GLY A 119 -52.96 8.52 -16.08
C GLY A 119 -53.54 9.50 -17.11
N ALA A 120 -53.03 9.51 -18.35
CA ALA A 120 -53.62 10.28 -19.45
C ALA A 120 -54.73 9.50 -20.18
N THR A 121 -55.60 10.22 -20.89
CA THR A 121 -56.60 9.61 -21.77
C THR A 121 -56.59 10.29 -23.13
N TYR A 122 -56.51 9.50 -24.20
CA TYR A 122 -56.70 10.00 -25.56
C TYR A 122 -57.86 9.26 -26.22
N ARG A 123 -58.78 9.99 -26.86
CA ARG A 123 -60.05 9.40 -27.33
C ARG A 123 -60.33 9.72 -28.78
N SER A 124 -61.04 8.82 -29.45
CA SER A 124 -61.60 8.98 -30.81
C SER A 124 -63.10 8.71 -30.74
N GLN A 125 -63.96 9.71 -30.99
CA GLN A 125 -65.41 9.63 -30.73
C GLN A 125 -66.29 10.29 -31.83
N GLY A 126 -67.16 9.50 -32.48
CA GLY A 126 -68.09 9.98 -33.50
C GLY A 126 -68.58 8.85 -34.42
N GLY A 127 -69.56 9.12 -35.30
CA GLY A 127 -70.04 8.17 -36.30
C GLY A 127 -69.14 8.16 -37.54
N GLY A 128 -68.24 7.18 -37.64
CA GLY A 128 -67.27 7.04 -38.75
C GLY A 128 -65.80 7.19 -38.37
N MET A 129 -65.51 7.40 -37.09
CA MET A 129 -64.18 7.62 -36.55
C MET A 129 -63.25 6.42 -36.66
N ARG A 130 -61.96 6.67 -36.94
CA ARG A 130 -60.93 5.62 -37.06
C ARG A 130 -59.67 5.99 -36.29
N ILE A 131 -58.97 4.97 -35.81
CA ILE A 131 -57.57 5.07 -35.40
C ILE A 131 -56.77 4.24 -36.40
N VAL A 132 -55.88 4.88 -37.15
CA VAL A 132 -55.09 4.24 -38.22
C VAL A 132 -53.60 4.37 -37.90
N ILE A 133 -52.87 3.27 -37.99
CA ILE A 133 -51.43 3.20 -37.69
C ILE A 133 -50.70 2.68 -38.93
N GLY A 134 -49.88 3.53 -39.54
CA GLY A 134 -49.26 3.25 -40.83
C GLY A 134 -50.25 3.38 -42.00
N ASP A 135 -49.74 3.22 -43.22
CA ASP A 135 -50.56 3.06 -44.42
C ASP A 135 -49.86 2.26 -45.53
N ASP A 136 -50.59 1.98 -46.62
CA ASP A 136 -50.09 1.27 -47.79
C ASP A 136 -49.21 2.15 -48.71
N PHE A 137 -49.07 3.46 -48.41
CA PHE A 137 -48.22 4.39 -49.15
C PHE A 137 -46.78 4.44 -48.61
N GLY A 138 -46.45 3.56 -47.66
CA GLY A 138 -45.13 3.46 -47.04
C GLY A 138 -45.00 4.23 -45.72
N GLY A 139 -46.08 4.81 -45.20
CA GLY A 139 -46.09 5.45 -43.89
C GLY A 139 -45.97 4.42 -42.76
N THR A 140 -45.22 4.77 -41.71
CA THR A 140 -44.95 3.90 -40.55
C THR A 140 -45.36 4.56 -39.25
N GLY A 141 -46.32 3.96 -38.52
CA GLY A 141 -46.82 4.52 -37.26
C GLY A 141 -46.43 3.71 -36.02
N MET A 142 -46.27 4.38 -34.89
CA MET A 142 -46.15 3.78 -33.56
C MET A 142 -47.15 4.44 -32.61
N ILE A 143 -47.98 3.65 -31.93
CA ILE A 143 -48.81 4.13 -30.80
C ILE A 143 -48.39 3.34 -29.56
N SER A 144 -47.86 4.01 -28.53
CA SER A 144 -47.55 3.39 -27.23
C SER A 144 -48.52 3.87 -26.15
N VAL A 145 -49.12 2.94 -25.40
CA VAL A 145 -50.22 3.22 -24.46
C VAL A 145 -49.92 2.68 -23.06
N ALA A 146 -49.61 3.57 -22.11
CA ALA A 146 -49.65 3.30 -20.66
C ALA A 146 -50.92 3.86 -19.98
N GLY A 147 -51.54 4.89 -20.56
CA GLY A 147 -52.81 5.44 -20.09
C GLY A 147 -54.02 4.74 -20.68
N VAL A 148 -55.01 5.54 -21.11
CA VAL A 148 -56.24 5.03 -21.73
C VAL A 148 -56.40 5.59 -23.15
N LEU A 149 -56.40 4.71 -24.15
CA LEU A 149 -56.79 5.02 -25.52
C LEU A 149 -58.24 4.58 -25.75
N GLN A 150 -59.17 5.53 -25.82
CA GLN A 150 -60.59 5.24 -26.03
C GLN A 150 -60.90 5.19 -27.53
N ASN A 151 -61.12 3.99 -28.06
CA ASN A 151 -61.52 3.78 -29.45
C ASN A 151 -63.01 3.40 -29.53
N TYR A 152 -63.86 4.34 -29.92
CA TYR A 152 -65.30 4.08 -30.01
C TYR A 152 -65.69 3.21 -31.20
N LYS A 153 -64.91 3.24 -32.29
CA LYS A 153 -65.33 2.71 -33.60
C LYS A 153 -64.33 1.72 -34.17
N ILE A 154 -63.42 2.16 -35.03
CA ILE A 154 -62.58 1.29 -35.86
C ILE A 154 -61.11 1.48 -35.48
N LEU A 155 -60.38 0.38 -35.30
CA LEU A 155 -58.91 0.35 -35.25
C LEU A 155 -58.37 -0.28 -36.54
N GLU A 156 -57.39 0.35 -37.16
CA GLU A 156 -56.69 -0.15 -38.35
C GLU A 156 -55.18 -0.08 -38.09
N ILE A 157 -54.51 -1.24 -38.05
CA ILE A 157 -53.06 -1.33 -37.96
C ILE A 157 -52.56 -1.82 -39.32
N VAL A 158 -52.04 -0.91 -40.16
CA VAL A 158 -51.73 -1.21 -41.56
C VAL A 158 -50.26 -1.54 -41.75
N ASN A 159 -49.38 -0.59 -41.44
CA ASN A 159 -47.93 -0.70 -41.54
C ASN A 159 -47.29 0.00 -40.34
N GLY A 160 -47.57 -0.50 -39.15
CA GLY A 160 -47.17 0.16 -37.91
C GLY A 160 -47.47 -0.68 -36.68
N THR A 161 -47.17 -0.12 -35.52
CA THR A 161 -47.20 -0.84 -34.24
C THR A 161 -48.17 -0.16 -33.26
N LEU A 162 -49.10 -0.94 -32.70
CA LEU A 162 -49.79 -0.58 -31.46
C LEU A 162 -49.13 -1.32 -30.30
N GLU A 163 -48.47 -0.59 -29.41
CA GLU A 163 -47.86 -1.12 -28.19
C GLU A 163 -48.73 -0.79 -26.98
N MET A 164 -49.14 -1.84 -26.29
CA MET A 164 -49.86 -1.77 -25.02
C MET A 164 -48.85 -1.99 -23.90
N LEU A 165 -48.55 -0.95 -23.13
CA LEU A 165 -47.76 -1.05 -21.91
C LEU A 165 -48.58 -1.72 -20.79
N SER A 166 -47.93 -2.18 -19.72
CA SER A 166 -48.54 -3.05 -18.70
C SER A 166 -49.78 -2.48 -18.00
N THR A 167 -49.95 -1.15 -18.00
CA THR A 167 -51.10 -0.43 -17.42
C THR A 167 -52.10 0.08 -18.48
N GLY A 168 -51.75 -0.03 -19.76
CA GLY A 168 -52.46 0.56 -20.88
C GLY A 168 -53.84 -0.06 -21.12
N GLN A 169 -54.81 0.77 -21.46
CA GLN A 169 -56.13 0.28 -21.89
C GLN A 169 -56.51 0.88 -23.23
N ASN A 170 -56.79 0.02 -24.21
CA ASN A 170 -57.48 0.42 -25.42
C ASN A 170 -58.93 -0.07 -25.32
N ASN A 171 -59.89 0.83 -25.11
CA ASN A 171 -61.24 0.42 -24.70
C ASN A 171 -62.35 1.20 -25.43
N LEU A 172 -63.60 0.89 -25.07
CA LEU A 172 -64.83 1.52 -25.56
C LEU A 172 -65.23 1.17 -27.01
N PHE A 173 -64.68 0.12 -27.60
CA PHE A 173 -65.13 -0.37 -28.89
C PHE A 173 -66.63 -0.70 -28.84
N ASN A 174 -67.44 0.00 -29.65
CA ASN A 174 -68.90 -0.10 -29.64
C ASN A 174 -69.54 -0.09 -31.03
N SER A 175 -68.76 -0.41 -32.08
CA SER A 175 -69.27 -0.55 -33.45
C SER A 175 -69.32 -2.00 -33.91
N ASN A 176 -70.30 -2.27 -34.78
CA ASN A 176 -70.35 -3.51 -35.57
C ASN A 176 -69.37 -3.50 -36.74
N ASP A 177 -68.83 -2.34 -37.10
CA ASP A 177 -67.86 -2.21 -38.19
C ASP A 177 -66.55 -2.92 -37.81
N PRO A 178 -65.93 -3.67 -38.74
CA PRO A 178 -64.72 -4.41 -38.46
C PRO A 178 -63.51 -3.49 -38.29
N SER A 179 -62.68 -3.81 -37.30
CA SER A 179 -61.30 -3.36 -37.14
C SER A 179 -60.35 -4.35 -37.82
N PHE A 180 -59.16 -3.89 -38.21
CA PHE A 180 -58.22 -4.69 -39.00
C PHE A 180 -56.78 -4.56 -38.48
N ILE A 181 -56.05 -5.67 -38.56
CA ILE A 181 -54.58 -5.69 -38.49
C ILE A 181 -54.11 -6.29 -39.80
N SER A 182 -53.49 -5.48 -40.65
CA SER A 182 -53.00 -5.88 -41.97
C SER A 182 -51.68 -6.65 -41.88
N ALA A 183 -51.22 -7.20 -43.00
CA ALA A 183 -50.01 -8.02 -43.09
C ALA A 183 -48.74 -7.38 -42.48
N ASN A 184 -48.57 -6.07 -42.56
CA ASN A 184 -47.42 -5.36 -41.98
C ASN A 184 -47.74 -4.72 -40.61
N GLY A 185 -48.91 -4.98 -40.05
CA GLY A 185 -49.33 -4.47 -38.76
C GLY A 185 -48.73 -5.28 -37.62
N THR A 186 -48.33 -4.58 -36.55
CA THR A 186 -47.80 -5.19 -35.33
C THR A 186 -48.66 -4.79 -34.13
N LEU A 187 -49.04 -5.78 -33.33
CA LEU A 187 -49.59 -5.57 -32.00
C LEU A 187 -48.54 -6.00 -30.98
N ALA A 188 -48.13 -5.10 -30.09
CA ALA A 188 -47.10 -5.34 -29.09
C ALA A 188 -47.69 -5.22 -27.67
N TYR A 189 -47.24 -6.06 -26.75
CA TYR A 189 -47.58 -5.97 -25.34
C TYR A 189 -46.31 -6.01 -24.48
N VAL A 190 -46.22 -5.07 -23.53
CA VAL A 190 -45.29 -5.13 -22.42
C VAL A 190 -46.06 -5.61 -21.19
N ILE A 191 -45.65 -6.76 -20.66
CA ILE A 191 -46.25 -7.41 -19.49
C ILE A 191 -45.30 -7.20 -18.32
N ASP A 192 -45.84 -6.77 -17.17
CA ASP A 192 -45.05 -6.54 -15.95
C ASP A 192 -45.65 -7.33 -14.78
N GLY A 193 -45.04 -8.49 -14.51
CA GLY A 193 -45.58 -9.51 -13.62
C GLY A 193 -47.00 -9.93 -14.01
N THR A 194 -47.99 -9.61 -13.17
CA THR A 194 -49.40 -9.93 -13.44
C THR A 194 -50.12 -8.87 -14.30
N ASN A 195 -49.50 -7.72 -14.54
CA ASN A 195 -50.13 -6.61 -15.25
C ASN A 195 -49.87 -6.71 -16.76
N VAL A 196 -50.95 -6.60 -17.54
CA VAL A 196 -50.91 -6.54 -19.00
C VAL A 196 -51.87 -5.46 -19.48
N GLY A 197 -51.43 -4.66 -20.44
CA GLY A 197 -52.35 -3.77 -21.16
C GLY A 197 -53.35 -4.59 -21.98
N ALA A 198 -54.51 -4.04 -22.31
CA ALA A 198 -55.51 -4.83 -23.04
C ALA A 198 -56.39 -4.02 -24.00
N LEU A 199 -56.82 -4.69 -25.08
CA LEU A 199 -57.91 -4.24 -25.95
C LEU A 199 -59.26 -4.75 -25.40
N LYS A 200 -60.19 -3.83 -25.11
CA LYS A 200 -61.42 -4.13 -24.38
C LYS A 200 -62.67 -3.66 -25.13
N ARG A 201 -63.52 -4.60 -25.56
CA ARG A 201 -64.87 -4.28 -26.04
C ARG A 201 -65.70 -3.55 -24.98
N SER A 202 -66.58 -2.65 -25.41
CA SER A 202 -67.49 -1.93 -24.51
C SER A 202 -68.78 -2.70 -24.20
N ASN A 203 -69.18 -3.61 -25.08
CA ASN A 203 -70.45 -4.33 -25.03
C ASN A 203 -70.36 -5.61 -25.89
N THR A 204 -71.45 -6.38 -25.95
CA THR A 204 -71.53 -7.66 -26.69
C THR A 204 -71.51 -7.52 -28.21
N ALA A 205 -71.46 -6.29 -28.73
CA ALA A 205 -71.37 -5.97 -30.15
C ALA A 205 -70.03 -5.28 -30.51
N GLY A 206 -69.14 -5.08 -29.55
CA GLY A 206 -67.94 -4.25 -29.67
C GLY A 206 -66.65 -5.03 -29.96
N LEU A 207 -65.73 -4.41 -30.71
CA LEU A 207 -64.47 -4.99 -31.22
C LEU A 207 -64.73 -6.23 -32.07
N ASN A 208 -65.06 -6.01 -33.33
CA ASN A 208 -65.10 -7.04 -34.37
C ASN A 208 -63.77 -6.95 -35.12
N LEU A 209 -62.86 -7.90 -34.95
CA LEU A 209 -61.48 -7.78 -35.40
C LEU A 209 -61.16 -8.82 -36.49
N THR A 210 -60.52 -8.38 -37.57
CA THR A 210 -59.89 -9.27 -38.54
C THR A 210 -58.37 -9.10 -38.50
N ILE A 211 -57.65 -10.21 -38.35
CA ILE A 211 -56.20 -10.27 -38.32
C ILE A 211 -55.71 -10.95 -39.59
N ASP A 212 -54.86 -10.25 -40.34
CA ASP A 212 -54.15 -10.85 -41.47
C ASP A 212 -53.16 -11.91 -40.95
N PRO A 213 -53.08 -13.11 -41.55
CA PRO A 213 -52.14 -14.16 -41.14
C PRO A 213 -50.65 -13.76 -41.12
N ALA A 214 -50.26 -12.70 -41.83
CA ALA A 214 -48.90 -12.16 -41.84
C ALA A 214 -48.67 -11.05 -40.77
N ALA A 215 -49.71 -10.62 -40.06
CA ALA A 215 -49.58 -9.65 -38.98
C ALA A 215 -48.73 -10.19 -37.82
N ASN A 216 -48.11 -9.30 -37.06
CA ASN A 216 -47.15 -9.65 -36.00
C ASN A 216 -47.70 -9.40 -34.59
N LEU A 217 -47.41 -10.33 -33.69
CA LEU A 217 -47.57 -10.17 -32.24
C LEU A 217 -46.19 -10.13 -31.57
N LEU A 218 -45.89 -9.06 -30.85
CA LEU A 218 -44.66 -8.90 -30.06
C LEU A 218 -44.98 -8.90 -28.57
N ILE A 219 -44.26 -9.70 -27.78
CA ILE A 219 -44.44 -9.77 -26.32
C ILE A 219 -43.09 -9.52 -25.64
N THR A 220 -43.11 -8.61 -24.68
CA THR A 220 -41.98 -8.33 -23.77
C THR A 220 -42.44 -8.57 -22.34
N LEU A 221 -41.76 -9.45 -21.61
CA LEU A 221 -41.97 -9.67 -20.19
C LEU A 221 -40.99 -8.83 -19.36
N GLY A 222 -41.51 -8.26 -18.27
CA GLY A 222 -40.81 -7.65 -17.16
C GLY A 222 -41.45 -8.07 -15.84
N GLY A 223 -40.87 -7.63 -14.72
CA GLY A 223 -41.36 -7.95 -13.38
C GLY A 223 -41.26 -9.44 -13.02
N THR A 224 -42.09 -9.87 -12.07
CA THR A 224 -42.08 -11.24 -11.53
C THR A 224 -43.24 -12.06 -12.09
N PHE A 225 -42.93 -13.17 -12.76
CA PHE A 225 -43.88 -14.11 -13.35
C PHE A 225 -43.39 -15.55 -13.17
N SER A 226 -44.27 -16.51 -13.41
CA SER A 226 -44.02 -17.96 -13.31
C SER A 226 -44.49 -18.70 -14.56
N LEU A 227 -43.92 -19.89 -14.77
CA LEU A 227 -44.42 -20.80 -15.81
C LEU A 227 -45.90 -21.10 -15.57
N ASN A 228 -46.69 -21.09 -16.64
CA ASN A 228 -48.15 -21.20 -16.68
C ASN A 228 -48.92 -19.94 -16.24
N ASP A 229 -48.25 -18.82 -15.93
CA ASP A 229 -48.94 -17.55 -15.83
C ASP A 229 -49.63 -17.23 -17.16
N SER A 230 -50.83 -16.66 -17.07
CA SER A 230 -51.70 -16.42 -18.21
C SER A 230 -52.28 -15.00 -18.17
N TRP A 231 -52.29 -14.34 -19.32
CA TRP A 231 -52.67 -12.94 -19.48
C TRP A 231 -53.73 -12.80 -20.57
N VAL A 232 -54.75 -11.99 -20.32
CA VAL A 232 -55.77 -11.66 -21.32
C VAL A 232 -55.33 -10.43 -22.10
N LEU A 233 -54.93 -10.63 -23.35
CA LEU A 233 -54.45 -9.56 -24.23
C LEU A 233 -55.61 -8.73 -24.79
N MET A 234 -56.69 -9.41 -25.20
CA MET A 234 -57.86 -8.72 -25.75
C MET A 234 -59.17 -9.44 -25.47
N SER A 235 -60.25 -8.66 -25.40
CA SER A 235 -61.63 -9.15 -25.32
C SER A 235 -62.45 -8.61 -26.48
N TYR A 236 -62.99 -9.50 -27.32
CA TYR A 236 -63.53 -9.18 -28.65
C TYR A 236 -64.93 -9.76 -28.86
N THR A 237 -65.76 -9.14 -29.69
CA THR A 237 -67.07 -9.70 -30.08
C THR A 237 -66.97 -10.72 -31.20
N THR A 238 -66.24 -10.43 -32.28
CA THR A 238 -65.89 -11.42 -33.30
C THR A 238 -64.40 -11.32 -33.63
N LEU A 239 -63.77 -12.46 -33.89
CA LEU A 239 -62.37 -12.54 -34.30
C LEU A 239 -62.26 -13.44 -35.53
N ASN A 240 -61.66 -12.91 -36.59
CA ASN A 240 -61.37 -13.64 -37.82
C ASN A 240 -59.87 -13.56 -38.13
N GLY A 241 -59.22 -14.71 -38.30
CA GLY A 241 -57.78 -14.80 -38.51
C GLY A 241 -56.97 -14.90 -37.23
N GLN A 242 -55.65 -14.98 -37.40
CA GLN A 242 -54.65 -15.19 -36.34
C GLN A 242 -53.35 -14.49 -36.73
N PHE A 243 -52.47 -14.20 -35.76
CA PHE A 243 -51.15 -13.64 -36.03
C PHE A 243 -50.21 -14.67 -36.68
N THR A 244 -49.10 -14.20 -37.25
CA THR A 244 -48.01 -15.03 -37.83
C THR A 244 -47.49 -16.06 -36.84
N GLN A 245 -47.45 -15.68 -35.56
CA GLN A 245 -47.07 -16.50 -34.41
C GLN A 245 -48.00 -17.71 -34.20
N ALA A 246 -49.16 -17.77 -34.87
CA ALA A 246 -50.17 -18.81 -34.77
C ALA A 246 -50.60 -19.05 -33.30
N THR A 247 -50.64 -20.31 -32.84
CA THR A 247 -51.08 -20.69 -31.49
C THR A 247 -49.93 -20.90 -30.51
N SER A 248 -48.67 -20.84 -30.94
CA SER A 248 -47.50 -21.00 -30.05
C SER A 248 -46.25 -20.39 -30.68
N PHE A 249 -45.49 -19.61 -29.91
CA PHE A 249 -44.27 -18.93 -30.39
C PHE A 249 -43.30 -18.58 -29.28
N THR A 250 -42.02 -18.41 -29.63
CA THR A 250 -40.97 -17.92 -28.73
C THR A 250 -40.70 -16.44 -29.00
N ASN A 251 -40.71 -15.60 -27.96
CA ASN A 251 -40.41 -14.17 -28.10
C ASN A 251 -38.88 -13.92 -28.17
N LEU A 252 -38.52 -12.66 -28.42
CA LEU A 252 -37.12 -12.22 -28.48
C LEU A 252 -36.34 -12.42 -27.16
N GLN A 253 -37.06 -12.57 -26.04
CA GLN A 253 -36.46 -12.86 -24.74
C GLN A 253 -36.32 -14.37 -24.48
N GLY A 254 -36.57 -15.25 -25.44
CA GLY A 254 -36.44 -16.71 -25.30
C GLY A 254 -37.58 -17.40 -24.55
N TYR A 255 -38.67 -16.70 -24.23
CA TYR A 255 -39.86 -17.26 -23.60
C TYR A 255 -40.84 -17.77 -24.66
N THR A 256 -41.33 -19.00 -24.47
CA THR A 256 -42.34 -19.62 -25.34
C THR A 256 -43.71 -19.47 -24.73
N PHE A 257 -44.67 -19.03 -25.55
CA PHE A 257 -46.05 -18.81 -25.16
C PHE A 257 -47.00 -19.61 -26.02
N ASP A 258 -48.07 -20.10 -25.40
CA ASP A 258 -49.25 -20.58 -26.10
C ASP A 258 -50.29 -19.47 -26.17
N LEU A 259 -50.93 -19.35 -27.32
CA LEU A 259 -51.94 -18.35 -27.62
C LEU A 259 -53.27 -19.04 -27.90
N ASP A 260 -54.23 -18.78 -27.02
CA ASP A 260 -55.62 -19.22 -27.18
C ASP A 260 -56.45 -18.06 -27.72
N TYR A 261 -56.96 -18.22 -28.94
CA TYR A 261 -57.80 -17.22 -29.58
C TYR A 261 -59.28 -17.29 -29.14
N GLY A 262 -59.67 -18.28 -28.34
CA GLY A 262 -61.05 -18.53 -27.95
C GLY A 262 -61.92 -19.09 -29.08
N SER A 263 -63.23 -19.04 -28.88
CA SER A 263 -64.25 -19.67 -29.75
C SER A 263 -64.75 -18.79 -30.91
N GLY A 264 -64.24 -17.56 -31.05
CA GLY A 264 -64.56 -16.65 -32.16
C GLY A 264 -65.82 -15.81 -31.98
N THR A 265 -66.60 -15.99 -30.91
CA THR A 265 -67.71 -15.09 -30.57
C THR A 265 -67.75 -14.77 -29.09
N ASN A 266 -67.81 -13.48 -28.80
CA ASN A 266 -67.84 -12.90 -27.49
C ASN A 266 -66.77 -13.40 -26.50
N ASP A 267 -65.55 -13.62 -26.97
CA ASP A 267 -64.48 -14.31 -26.24
C ASP A 267 -63.28 -13.41 -25.93
N VAL A 268 -62.21 -14.01 -25.41
CA VAL A 268 -60.91 -13.39 -25.16
C VAL A 268 -59.80 -14.06 -25.96
N VAL A 269 -58.71 -13.34 -26.16
CA VAL A 269 -57.42 -13.94 -26.52
C VAL A 269 -56.54 -13.92 -25.29
N SER A 270 -56.11 -15.10 -24.87
CA SER A 270 -55.21 -15.29 -23.73
C SER A 270 -53.86 -15.85 -24.16
N LEU A 271 -52.81 -15.32 -23.55
CA LEU A 271 -51.43 -15.74 -23.72
C LEU A 271 -50.97 -16.45 -22.45
N THR A 272 -50.40 -17.64 -22.56
CA THR A 272 -49.89 -18.41 -21.42
C THR A 272 -48.40 -18.67 -21.61
N LEU A 273 -47.58 -18.37 -20.59
CA LEU A 273 -46.15 -18.71 -20.61
C LEU A 273 -45.97 -20.21 -20.41
N VAL A 274 -45.40 -20.91 -21.39
CA VAL A 274 -45.30 -22.39 -21.37
C VAL A 274 -43.87 -22.93 -21.37
N SER A 275 -42.87 -22.12 -21.71
CA SER A 275 -41.46 -22.53 -21.57
C SER A 275 -40.51 -21.33 -21.48
N ASP A 276 -39.39 -21.52 -20.80
CA ASP A 276 -38.21 -20.64 -20.82
C ASP A 276 -36.98 -21.34 -21.44
N ALA A 277 -37.17 -22.49 -22.08
CA ALA A 277 -36.09 -23.39 -22.49
C ALA A 277 -35.18 -22.83 -23.59
N GLN A 278 -35.55 -21.70 -24.21
CA GLN A 278 -34.74 -21.02 -25.22
C GLN A 278 -34.01 -19.79 -24.66
N ARG A 279 -34.07 -19.55 -23.34
CA ARG A 279 -33.29 -18.50 -22.68
C ARG A 279 -31.87 -18.94 -22.38
N PRO A 280 -30.89 -18.02 -22.45
CA PRO A 280 -29.58 -18.25 -21.84
C PRO A 280 -29.74 -18.49 -20.34
N LYS A 281 -29.03 -19.48 -19.83
CA LYS A 281 -29.05 -19.86 -18.40
C LYS A 281 -27.63 -19.94 -17.88
N ILE A 282 -27.42 -19.47 -16.65
CA ILE A 282 -26.19 -19.69 -15.86
C ILE A 282 -26.62 -20.48 -14.63
N ASP A 283 -26.53 -21.80 -14.72
CA ASP A 283 -27.01 -22.75 -13.72
C ASP A 283 -26.10 -22.75 -12.48
N ALA A 284 -24.79 -22.65 -12.69
CA ALA A 284 -23.79 -22.58 -11.64
C ALA A 284 -22.69 -21.57 -11.97
N LEU A 285 -22.15 -20.90 -10.94
CA LEU A 285 -20.97 -20.06 -10.99
C LEU A 285 -20.29 -20.15 -9.62
N SER A 286 -19.01 -20.53 -9.59
CA SER A 286 -18.22 -20.72 -8.37
C SER A 286 -16.79 -20.28 -8.58
N ALA A 287 -16.09 -19.99 -7.48
CA ALA A 287 -14.66 -19.70 -7.46
C ALA A 287 -13.98 -20.74 -6.56
N THR A 288 -12.91 -21.36 -7.06
CA THR A 288 -12.20 -22.41 -6.36
C THR A 288 -10.69 -22.13 -6.39
N PRO A 289 -10.05 -21.84 -5.25
CA PRO A 289 -10.68 -21.57 -3.94
C PRO A 289 -11.40 -20.20 -3.90
N PRO A 290 -12.40 -20.00 -3.01
CA PRO A 290 -13.14 -18.74 -2.90
C PRO A 290 -12.38 -17.63 -2.15
N ALA A 291 -11.29 -17.99 -1.46
CA ALA A 291 -10.38 -17.07 -0.78
C ALA A 291 -8.93 -17.47 -1.13
N ILE A 292 -8.07 -16.50 -1.38
CA ILE A 292 -6.67 -16.66 -1.78
C ILE A 292 -5.79 -15.60 -1.13
N SER A 293 -4.48 -15.80 -1.07
CA SER A 293 -3.52 -14.72 -0.77
C SER A 293 -3.38 -13.77 -1.97
N SER A 294 -2.91 -12.54 -1.75
CA SER A 294 -2.72 -11.56 -2.84
C SER A 294 -1.86 -12.12 -3.99
N GLY A 295 -2.39 -12.04 -5.22
CA GLY A 295 -1.70 -12.50 -6.42
C GLY A 295 -1.76 -14.00 -6.67
N GLN A 296 -2.29 -14.80 -5.76
CA GLN A 296 -2.52 -16.23 -5.96
C GLN A 296 -3.66 -16.48 -6.96
N THR A 297 -3.76 -17.72 -7.45
CA THR A 297 -4.77 -18.08 -8.45
C THR A 297 -6.06 -18.60 -7.80
N SER A 298 -7.21 -18.09 -8.23
CA SER A 298 -8.52 -18.70 -8.05
C SER A 298 -9.08 -19.09 -9.42
N THR A 299 -9.74 -20.23 -9.54
CA THR A 299 -10.39 -20.63 -10.81
C THR A 299 -11.88 -20.35 -10.74
N ILE A 300 -12.37 -19.50 -11.64
CA ILE A 300 -13.81 -19.26 -11.82
C ILE A 300 -14.37 -20.36 -12.71
N GLU A 301 -15.37 -21.10 -12.23
CA GLU A 301 -16.01 -22.21 -12.93
C GLU A 301 -17.51 -21.94 -13.11
N TRP A 302 -18.08 -22.38 -14.23
CA TRP A 302 -19.49 -22.17 -14.50
C TRP A 302 -20.14 -23.32 -15.27
N SER A 303 -21.47 -23.41 -15.13
CA SER A 303 -22.33 -24.18 -16.01
C SER A 303 -23.36 -23.24 -16.60
N ALA A 304 -23.34 -23.07 -17.91
CA ALA A 304 -24.27 -22.22 -18.65
C ALA A 304 -24.79 -22.96 -19.89
N SER A 305 -25.96 -22.55 -20.39
CA SER A 305 -26.58 -23.13 -21.58
C SER A 305 -27.34 -22.08 -22.40
N ASN A 306 -27.60 -22.39 -23.68
CA ASN A 306 -28.36 -21.57 -24.63
C ASN A 306 -27.83 -20.13 -24.78
N PHE A 307 -26.54 -19.97 -25.05
CA PHE A 307 -25.91 -18.67 -25.32
C PHE A 307 -25.13 -18.71 -26.66
N ASP A 308 -24.98 -17.54 -27.28
CA ASP A 308 -24.06 -17.30 -28.39
C ASP A 308 -22.66 -16.94 -27.89
N THR A 309 -22.57 -16.14 -26.81
CA THR A 309 -21.29 -15.71 -26.21
C THR A 309 -21.34 -15.70 -24.68
N LEU A 310 -20.19 -15.96 -24.05
CA LEU A 310 -19.95 -15.72 -22.63
C LEU A 310 -18.81 -14.73 -22.44
N THR A 311 -18.99 -13.76 -21.54
CA THR A 311 -17.92 -12.84 -21.13
C THR A 311 -17.76 -12.82 -19.61
N LEU A 312 -16.53 -12.71 -19.13
CA LEU A 312 -16.20 -12.58 -17.71
C LEU A 312 -15.57 -11.20 -17.46
N ASP A 313 -16.18 -10.43 -16.57
CA ASP A 313 -15.67 -9.15 -16.07
C ASP A 313 -15.19 -9.29 -14.63
N PRO A 314 -14.22 -8.48 -14.15
CA PRO A 314 -13.51 -7.42 -14.89
C PRO A 314 -12.55 -7.96 -15.96
N GLY A 315 -12.39 -7.19 -17.04
CA GLY A 315 -11.45 -7.48 -18.13
C GLY A 315 -12.10 -7.84 -19.47
N GLY A 316 -13.42 -8.00 -19.51
CA GLY A 316 -14.17 -8.33 -20.73
C GLY A 316 -13.67 -9.59 -21.44
N ALA A 317 -13.19 -10.58 -20.68
CA ALA A 317 -12.62 -11.79 -21.25
C ALA A 317 -13.70 -12.60 -21.97
N ASP A 318 -13.47 -12.94 -23.25
CA ASP A 318 -14.33 -13.87 -23.97
C ASP A 318 -14.05 -15.29 -23.50
N VAL A 319 -15.03 -15.88 -22.82
CA VAL A 319 -14.95 -17.23 -22.24
C VAL A 319 -15.95 -18.19 -22.89
N THR A 320 -16.43 -17.86 -24.09
CA THR A 320 -17.47 -18.62 -24.82
C THR A 320 -17.11 -20.08 -25.03
N ALA A 321 -15.83 -20.38 -25.29
CA ALA A 321 -15.34 -21.74 -25.53
C ALA A 321 -14.80 -22.43 -24.25
N ALA A 322 -14.83 -21.76 -23.11
CA ALA A 322 -14.28 -22.24 -21.86
C ALA A 322 -15.40 -22.64 -20.87
N VAL A 323 -15.05 -23.52 -19.93
CA VAL A 323 -15.92 -23.93 -18.82
C VAL A 323 -15.41 -23.41 -17.47
N ASN A 324 -14.18 -22.91 -17.46
CA ASN A 324 -13.53 -22.27 -16.33
C ASN A 324 -12.51 -21.22 -16.82
N PHE A 325 -12.07 -20.36 -15.91
CA PHE A 325 -11.06 -19.32 -16.19
C PHE A 325 -10.25 -19.01 -14.92
N PRO A 326 -8.91 -19.15 -14.96
CA PRO A 326 -8.06 -18.77 -13.83
C PRO A 326 -7.96 -17.25 -13.70
N VAL A 327 -7.96 -16.76 -12.46
CA VAL A 327 -7.84 -15.33 -12.14
C VAL A 327 -6.85 -15.13 -10.99
N MET A 328 -6.10 -14.03 -11.04
CA MET A 328 -5.07 -13.70 -10.03
C MET A 328 -5.29 -12.28 -9.46
N PRO A 329 -6.40 -12.04 -8.73
CA PRO A 329 -6.66 -10.71 -8.18
C PRO A 329 -5.68 -10.37 -7.04
N ALA A 330 -5.17 -9.13 -7.04
CA ALA A 330 -4.32 -8.62 -5.95
C ALA A 330 -5.13 -8.10 -4.74
N SER A 331 -6.44 -7.89 -4.91
CA SER A 331 -7.39 -7.45 -3.89
C SER A 331 -8.73 -8.15 -4.08
N THR A 332 -9.54 -8.28 -3.03
CA THR A 332 -10.86 -8.93 -3.10
C THR A 332 -11.66 -8.40 -4.31
N THR A 333 -12.00 -9.30 -5.24
CA THR A 333 -12.57 -8.93 -6.55
C THR A 333 -13.83 -9.74 -6.83
N THR A 334 -14.90 -9.04 -7.23
CA THR A 334 -16.13 -9.66 -7.73
C THR A 334 -16.06 -9.79 -9.25
N TYR A 335 -16.24 -11.01 -9.74
CA TYR A 335 -16.33 -11.34 -11.15
C TYR A 335 -17.78 -11.52 -11.57
N THR A 336 -18.14 -10.99 -12.75
CA THR A 336 -19.47 -11.09 -13.35
C THR A 336 -19.38 -11.88 -14.65
N LEU A 337 -20.03 -13.05 -14.68
CA LEU A 337 -20.21 -13.84 -15.89
C LEU A 337 -21.48 -13.40 -16.62
N SER A 338 -21.38 -13.07 -17.90
CA SER A 338 -22.49 -12.64 -18.76
C SER A 338 -22.71 -13.62 -19.90
N ALA A 339 -23.89 -14.25 -19.94
CA ALA A 339 -24.34 -15.12 -21.02
C ALA A 339 -25.27 -14.36 -21.97
N VAL A 340 -24.92 -14.28 -23.25
CA VAL A 340 -25.66 -13.53 -24.27
C VAL A 340 -26.21 -14.47 -25.33
N LEU A 341 -27.50 -14.36 -25.67
CA LEU A 341 -28.13 -15.03 -26.81
C LEU A 341 -28.93 -13.98 -27.60
N GLY A 342 -28.46 -13.62 -28.80
CA GLY A 342 -29.02 -12.53 -29.58
C GLY A 342 -29.11 -11.21 -28.78
N ALA A 343 -30.34 -10.76 -28.49
CA ALA A 343 -30.60 -9.53 -27.73
C ALA A 343 -30.79 -9.77 -26.21
N VAL A 344 -30.63 -11.00 -25.73
CA VAL A 344 -30.85 -11.39 -24.32
C VAL A 344 -29.53 -11.55 -23.61
N THR A 345 -29.40 -10.94 -22.43
CA THR A 345 -28.24 -11.12 -21.55
C THR A 345 -28.71 -11.55 -20.15
N VAL A 346 -28.05 -12.56 -19.60
CA VAL A 346 -28.20 -12.99 -18.21
C VAL A 346 -26.83 -12.93 -17.54
N THR A 347 -26.77 -12.37 -16.33
CA THR A 347 -25.52 -12.23 -15.58
C THR A 347 -25.58 -12.98 -14.25
N ARG A 348 -24.41 -13.34 -13.74
CA ARG A 348 -24.23 -13.92 -12.40
C ARG A 348 -22.87 -13.52 -11.83
N ASP A 349 -22.82 -13.26 -10.53
CA ASP A 349 -21.61 -12.79 -9.86
C ASP A 349 -20.99 -13.87 -8.95
N VAL A 350 -19.67 -13.82 -8.81
CA VAL A 350 -18.89 -14.59 -7.84
C VAL A 350 -17.77 -13.72 -7.28
N THR A 351 -17.45 -13.84 -6.00
CA THR A 351 -16.40 -13.04 -5.36
C THR A 351 -15.24 -13.94 -4.96
N VAL A 352 -14.03 -13.53 -5.35
CA VAL A 352 -12.77 -14.09 -4.87
C VAL A 352 -12.26 -13.16 -3.78
N VAL A 353 -12.19 -13.66 -2.55
CA VAL A 353 -11.62 -12.94 -1.41
C VAL A 353 -10.11 -13.02 -1.50
N VAL A 354 -9.43 -11.89 -1.25
CA VAL A 354 -7.97 -11.83 -1.20
C VAL A 354 -7.56 -11.44 0.21
N ASP A 355 -6.82 -12.32 0.87
CA ASP A 355 -6.23 -12.10 2.20
C ASP A 355 -4.86 -11.39 2.05
N GLU A 356 -4.62 -10.36 2.86
CA GLU A 356 -3.41 -9.52 2.83
C GLU A 356 -2.46 -9.89 3.99
N LEU A 357 -1.18 -9.53 3.89
CA LEU A 357 -0.24 -9.64 5.02
C LEU A 357 -0.62 -8.66 6.15
N PRO A 358 -0.19 -8.91 7.40
CA PRO A 358 -0.36 -7.94 8.48
C PRO A 358 0.44 -6.65 8.24
N GLU A 359 0.05 -5.56 8.89
CA GLU A 359 0.73 -4.26 8.80
C GLU A 359 1.16 -3.78 10.19
N ILE A 360 2.46 -3.45 10.33
CA ILE A 360 3.02 -2.84 11.55
C ILE A 360 2.98 -1.32 11.39
N ASN A 361 1.97 -0.69 11.98
CA ASN A 361 1.74 0.77 11.89
C ASN A 361 2.75 1.57 12.72
N SER A 362 3.23 1.00 13.84
CA SER A 362 4.26 1.62 14.68
C SER A 362 4.93 0.59 15.59
N PHE A 363 6.21 0.79 15.87
CA PHE A 363 6.96 0.11 16.93
C PHE A 363 8.03 1.06 17.49
N GLY A 364 8.00 1.36 18.79
CA GLY A 364 8.89 2.36 19.41
C GLY A 364 8.98 2.23 20.93
N ALA A 365 9.91 2.96 21.55
CA ALA A 365 10.11 2.98 23.00
C ALA A 365 9.99 4.39 23.60
N THR A 366 9.74 4.47 24.91
CA THR A 366 9.78 5.75 25.64
C THR A 366 11.20 6.32 25.74
N GLU A 367 12.18 5.44 25.92
CA GLU A 367 13.61 5.77 25.98
C GLU A 367 14.40 4.72 25.21
N ASN A 368 15.29 5.17 24.31
CA ASN A 368 16.14 4.29 23.51
C ASN A 368 17.53 4.08 24.14
N VAL A 369 17.84 4.84 25.18
CA VAL A 369 19.08 4.73 25.97
C VAL A 369 18.68 4.69 27.44
N ILE A 370 19.07 3.65 28.15
CA ILE A 370 18.78 3.47 29.58
C ILE A 370 20.05 3.15 30.34
N ALA A 371 20.08 3.39 31.65
CA ALA A 371 21.15 2.91 32.50
C ALA A 371 20.99 1.40 32.76
N PRO A 372 22.07 0.66 33.06
CA PRO A 372 21.98 -0.73 33.48
C PRO A 372 21.03 -0.92 34.67
N GLY A 373 20.00 -1.74 34.48
CA GLY A 373 19.00 -2.04 35.50
C GLY A 373 17.74 -1.16 35.47
N ASP A 374 17.73 -0.11 34.63
CA ASP A 374 16.52 0.69 34.39
C ASP A 374 15.55 -0.02 33.43
N SER A 375 14.39 0.59 33.21
CA SER A 375 13.35 0.05 32.35
C SER A 375 12.86 1.08 31.35
N THR A 376 12.59 0.66 30.12
CA THR A 376 11.90 1.45 29.09
C THR A 376 10.59 0.78 28.71
N THR A 377 9.63 1.53 28.14
CA THR A 377 8.36 0.97 27.68
C THR A 377 8.35 0.89 26.16
N LEU A 378 8.26 -0.33 25.62
CA LEU A 378 8.01 -0.59 24.20
C LEU A 378 6.51 -0.41 23.92
N SER A 379 6.16 0.11 22.75
CA SER A 379 4.78 0.35 22.31
C SER A 379 4.63 0.06 20.82
N TRP A 380 3.50 -0.52 20.42
CA TRP A 380 3.26 -0.92 19.03
C TRP A 380 1.79 -0.90 18.64
N ILE A 381 1.56 -0.81 17.34
CA ILE A 381 0.24 -0.85 16.70
C ILE A 381 0.34 -1.71 15.45
N VAL A 382 -0.43 -2.80 15.40
CA VAL A 382 -0.46 -3.77 14.29
C VAL A 382 -1.91 -3.98 13.82
N SER A 383 -2.11 -4.08 12.52
CA SER A 383 -3.40 -4.40 11.87
C SER A 383 -3.29 -5.70 11.06
N GLY A 384 -4.41 -6.42 10.94
CA GLY A 384 -4.49 -7.61 10.09
C GLY A 384 -3.73 -8.85 10.59
N ALA A 385 -3.13 -8.82 11.79
CA ALA A 385 -2.43 -9.95 12.38
C ALA A 385 -3.36 -10.85 13.21
N ASP A 386 -3.22 -12.16 13.06
CA ASP A 386 -3.77 -13.18 13.97
C ASP A 386 -2.87 -13.39 15.20
N ALA A 387 -1.56 -13.18 15.05
CA ALA A 387 -0.58 -13.29 16.11
C ALA A 387 0.47 -12.17 16.03
N VAL A 388 0.89 -11.65 17.18
CA VAL A 388 2.02 -10.71 17.29
C VAL A 388 2.98 -11.19 18.37
N THR A 389 4.27 -11.20 18.08
CA THR A 389 5.33 -11.60 19.01
C THR A 389 6.45 -10.56 19.02
N ILE A 390 7.12 -10.39 20.16
CA ILE A 390 8.33 -9.58 20.28
C ILE A 390 9.45 -10.43 20.88
N THR A 391 10.59 -10.45 20.21
CA THR A 391 11.79 -11.21 20.59
C THR A 391 13.00 -10.30 20.69
N PRO A 392 13.88 -10.40 21.72
CA PRO A 392 13.73 -11.24 22.92
C PRO A 392 12.51 -10.83 23.75
N ALA A 393 12.23 -11.56 24.84
CA ALA A 393 11.00 -11.42 25.66
C ALA A 393 10.49 -9.97 25.74
N PRO A 394 9.20 -9.74 25.46
CA PRO A 394 8.08 -10.40 26.16
C PRO A 394 7.47 -11.64 25.47
N GLY A 395 7.75 -11.94 24.21
CA GLY A 395 7.11 -13.02 23.46
C GLY A 395 5.75 -12.60 22.89
N ALA A 396 4.74 -13.47 22.97
CA ALA A 396 3.41 -13.19 22.39
C ALA A 396 2.71 -12.01 23.07
N VAL A 397 2.17 -11.11 22.27
CA VAL A 397 1.53 -9.86 22.69
C VAL A 397 0.28 -9.55 21.87
N ASN A 398 -0.55 -8.61 22.34
CA ASN A 398 -1.71 -8.13 21.57
C ASN A 398 -1.27 -7.19 20.43
N ALA A 399 -2.11 -7.04 19.41
CA ALA A 399 -1.79 -6.22 18.23
C ALA A 399 -1.61 -4.72 18.52
N VAL A 400 -2.29 -4.18 19.54
CA VAL A 400 -2.15 -2.79 19.98
C VAL A 400 -1.94 -2.78 21.48
N ASP A 401 -0.69 -2.59 21.91
CA ASP A 401 -0.32 -2.69 23.31
C ASP A 401 1.02 -2.00 23.61
N SER A 402 1.44 -2.08 24.87
CA SER A 402 2.75 -1.63 25.33
C SER A 402 3.25 -2.51 26.47
N THR A 403 4.57 -2.62 26.62
CA THR A 403 5.18 -3.40 27.70
C THR A 403 6.46 -2.77 28.21
N SER A 404 6.75 -2.94 29.51
CA SER A 404 8.00 -2.47 30.11
C SER A 404 9.07 -3.57 30.01
N VAL A 405 10.28 -3.18 29.61
CA VAL A 405 11.44 -4.05 29.47
C VAL A 405 12.67 -3.43 30.16
N SER A 406 13.54 -4.29 30.69
CA SER A 406 14.79 -3.90 31.38
C SER A 406 15.98 -4.70 30.83
N PRO A 407 16.42 -4.44 29.59
CA PRO A 407 17.58 -5.12 29.04
C PRO A 407 18.84 -4.82 29.87
N GLY A 408 19.67 -5.84 30.11
CA GLY A 408 20.92 -5.71 30.87
C GLY A 408 22.13 -5.28 30.02
N ALA A 409 21.99 -5.34 28.70
CA ALA A 409 22.97 -4.92 27.70
C ALA A 409 22.22 -4.43 26.45
N ASN A 410 22.94 -3.83 25.49
CA ASN A 410 22.35 -3.40 24.22
C ASN A 410 21.50 -4.54 23.61
N THR A 411 20.23 -4.26 23.36
CA THR A 411 19.25 -5.27 22.93
C THR A 411 18.43 -4.72 21.77
N THR A 412 18.38 -5.46 20.66
CA THR A 412 17.44 -5.21 19.57
C THR A 412 16.22 -6.10 19.77
N TYR A 413 15.05 -5.47 19.85
CA TYR A 413 13.75 -6.14 19.86
C TYR A 413 13.21 -6.22 18.45
N THR A 414 12.74 -7.40 18.06
CA THR A 414 12.08 -7.67 16.77
C THR A 414 10.61 -7.98 17.05
N LEU A 415 9.71 -7.16 16.51
CA LEU A 415 8.28 -7.39 16.50
C LEU A 415 7.91 -8.14 15.22
N THR A 416 7.28 -9.30 15.36
CA THR A 416 6.78 -10.11 14.25
C THR A 416 5.26 -10.15 14.31
N ALA A 417 4.60 -9.80 13.21
CA ALA A 417 3.15 -9.87 13.06
C ALA A 417 2.80 -10.91 11.99
N THR A 418 1.89 -11.83 12.29
CA THR A 418 1.55 -12.98 11.45
C THR A 418 0.05 -13.12 11.29
N ASN A 419 -0.42 -13.48 10.11
CA ASN A 419 -1.77 -13.99 9.87
C ASN A 419 -1.73 -15.21 8.93
N GLY A 420 -2.89 -15.73 8.53
CA GLY A 420 -2.99 -16.84 7.58
C GLY A 420 -2.29 -16.64 6.24
N THR A 421 -1.94 -15.41 5.87
CA THR A 421 -1.23 -15.05 4.63
C THR A 421 0.29 -15.08 4.78
N GLY A 422 0.83 -14.84 5.98
CA GLY A 422 2.27 -14.77 6.25
C GLY A 422 2.65 -13.78 7.35
N SER A 423 3.93 -13.37 7.38
CA SER A 423 4.51 -12.55 8.46
C SER A 423 5.23 -11.29 7.97
N VAL A 424 5.23 -10.25 8.80
CA VAL A 424 6.04 -9.03 8.65
C VAL A 424 6.81 -8.75 9.94
N MET A 425 7.94 -8.04 9.84
CA MET A 425 8.82 -7.76 10.98
C MET A 425 9.23 -6.28 11.07
N ALA A 426 9.51 -5.82 12.30
CA ALA A 426 10.11 -4.52 12.58
C ALA A 426 11.09 -4.61 13.75
N GLU A 427 12.17 -3.82 13.73
CA GLU A 427 13.21 -3.83 14.76
C GLU A 427 13.30 -2.52 15.55
N LEU A 428 13.70 -2.61 16.82
CA LEU A 428 13.89 -1.50 17.73
C LEU A 428 15.04 -1.78 18.70
N SER A 429 16.10 -0.98 18.63
CA SER A 429 17.27 -1.13 19.50
C SER A 429 17.19 -0.26 20.75
N ILE A 430 17.42 -0.88 21.91
CA ILE A 430 17.62 -0.24 23.21
C ILE A 430 19.09 -0.33 23.59
N THR A 431 19.73 0.82 23.78
CA THR A 431 21.12 0.93 24.24
C THR A 431 21.16 0.98 25.76
N VAL A 432 22.04 0.20 26.37
CA VAL A 432 22.26 0.18 27.81
C VAL A 432 23.62 0.83 28.08
N ASP A 433 23.60 2.10 28.49
CA ASP A 433 24.78 2.92 28.71
C ASP A 433 24.59 3.85 29.91
N ALA A 434 25.30 3.56 31.00
CA ALA A 434 25.17 4.27 32.27
C ALA A 434 25.61 5.75 32.20
N ILE A 435 26.55 6.10 31.33
CA ILE A 435 27.07 7.47 31.20
C ILE A 435 26.15 8.26 30.29
N ALA A 436 25.77 7.70 29.13
CA ALA A 436 24.88 8.38 28.21
C ALA A 436 23.49 8.61 28.82
N ALA A 437 22.95 7.62 29.55
CA ALA A 437 21.68 7.75 30.25
C ALA A 437 21.68 8.80 31.38
N ALA A 438 22.84 9.10 31.96
CA ALA A 438 22.98 10.10 33.02
C ALA A 438 23.07 11.55 32.49
N ILE A 439 23.20 11.76 31.18
CA ILE A 439 23.32 13.10 30.59
C ILE A 439 21.99 13.83 30.69
N ILE A 440 22.00 15.00 31.34
CA ILE A 440 20.83 15.88 31.40
C ILE A 440 21.03 17.21 30.66
N HIS A 441 22.28 17.59 30.38
CA HIS A 441 22.61 18.74 29.56
C HIS A 441 23.85 18.44 28.72
N CYS A 442 23.83 18.83 27.44
CA CYS A 442 24.95 18.65 26.53
C CYS A 442 25.09 19.86 25.61
N TRP A 443 26.16 20.62 25.79
CA TRP A 443 26.55 21.74 24.96
C TRP A 443 27.75 21.36 24.11
N ASP A 444 27.46 20.93 22.88
CA ASP A 444 28.44 20.58 21.86
C ASP A 444 28.41 21.64 20.74
N PRO A 445 29.46 22.48 20.60
CA PRO A 445 29.61 23.44 19.52
C PRO A 445 29.58 22.82 18.11
N SER A 446 29.92 21.53 17.96
CA SER A 446 29.80 20.81 16.68
C SER A 446 28.38 20.30 16.39
N GLY A 447 27.49 20.37 17.38
CA GLY A 447 26.10 19.94 17.26
C GLY A 447 25.29 20.76 16.24
N PRO A 448 24.17 20.21 15.74
CA PRO A 448 23.33 20.90 14.77
C PRO A 448 22.71 22.19 15.36
N GLY A 449 22.65 23.24 14.54
CA GLY A 449 21.99 24.50 14.91
C GLY A 449 22.82 25.49 15.72
N GLN A 450 24.09 25.17 16.03
CA GLN A 450 25.00 26.08 16.71
C GLN A 450 25.29 27.33 15.86
N SER A 451 25.39 28.48 16.50
CA SER A 451 25.70 29.76 15.85
C SER A 451 26.46 30.69 16.79
N SER A 452 27.12 31.72 16.25
CA SER A 452 27.84 32.68 17.07
C SER A 452 26.88 33.46 17.99
N GLY A 453 27.28 33.69 19.23
CA GLY A 453 26.53 34.45 20.22
C GLY A 453 25.76 33.62 21.26
N ALA A 454 25.58 32.31 21.08
CA ALA A 454 24.94 31.44 22.05
C ALA A 454 25.42 29.98 21.91
N LEU A 455 25.47 29.27 23.03
CA LEU A 455 25.78 27.84 23.09
C LEU A 455 24.52 27.06 23.43
N LEU A 456 24.03 26.28 22.46
CA LEU A 456 22.75 25.56 22.58
C LEU A 456 22.94 24.21 23.28
N ASP A 457 21.97 23.87 24.14
CA ASP A 457 21.87 22.57 24.82
C ASP A 457 21.05 21.61 23.98
N SER A 458 21.63 20.48 23.57
CA SER A 458 20.97 19.47 22.76
C SER A 458 20.08 18.51 23.55
N VAL A 459 20.16 18.53 24.89
CA VAL A 459 19.44 17.59 25.77
C VAL A 459 18.40 18.30 26.63
N GLY A 460 18.83 19.24 27.48
CA GLY A 460 17.97 19.85 28.51
C GLY A 460 17.35 21.21 28.11
N GLY A 461 17.67 21.73 26.92
CA GLY A 461 17.18 23.00 26.38
C GLY A 461 17.64 24.26 27.13
N LYS A 462 18.65 24.16 28.01
CA LYS A 462 19.18 25.28 28.82
C LYS A 462 20.36 25.97 28.12
N ASN A 463 20.08 26.87 27.19
CA ASN A 463 21.13 27.53 26.41
C ASN A 463 21.91 28.58 27.24
N PHE A 464 23.18 28.80 26.87
CA PHE A 464 23.99 29.90 27.41
C PHE A 464 24.13 31.04 26.42
N ASP A 465 23.89 32.28 26.87
CA ASP A 465 24.08 33.48 26.06
C ASP A 465 25.53 33.96 26.14
N MET A 466 26.23 33.90 25.01
CA MET A 466 27.64 34.26 24.89
C MET A 466 27.78 35.51 24.03
N THR A 467 27.40 36.68 24.56
CA THR A 467 27.49 37.96 23.85
C THR A 467 28.91 38.20 23.32
N GLY A 468 29.09 38.20 21.99
CA GLY A 468 30.41 38.32 21.35
C GLY A 468 31.28 37.05 21.41
N GLY A 469 30.65 35.89 21.53
CA GLY A 469 31.25 34.58 21.30
C GLY A 469 31.14 34.16 19.84
N ASP A 470 32.24 33.68 19.26
CA ASP A 470 32.31 33.19 17.89
C ASP A 470 32.39 31.67 17.89
N LEU A 471 31.63 31.06 16.98
CA LEU A 471 31.72 29.65 16.68
C LEU A 471 32.91 29.41 15.74
N LEU A 472 33.90 28.64 16.21
CA LEU A 472 35.11 28.30 15.48
C LEU A 472 35.01 26.87 14.94
N ASN A 473 34.68 26.74 13.65
CA ASN A 473 34.53 25.44 12.96
C ASN A 473 35.85 24.87 12.42
N ASP A 474 36.95 25.61 12.54
CA ASP A 474 38.29 25.25 12.06
C ASP A 474 39.23 24.82 13.21
N ARG A 475 38.69 24.65 14.41
CA ARG A 475 39.45 24.33 15.62
C ARG A 475 39.46 22.83 15.89
N THR A 476 40.47 22.16 15.36
CA THR A 476 40.71 20.73 15.59
C THR A 476 41.76 20.51 16.68
N SER A 477 41.48 19.60 17.62
CA SER A 477 42.48 19.07 18.54
C SER A 477 43.21 17.88 17.91
N PRO A 478 44.55 17.82 17.93
CA PRO A 478 45.29 16.65 17.47
C PRO A 478 45.07 15.38 18.30
N GLY A 479 44.64 15.51 19.56
CA GLY A 479 44.48 14.39 20.49
C GLY A 479 43.04 14.02 20.83
N THR A 480 42.03 14.62 20.18
CA THR A 480 40.60 14.36 20.49
C THR A 480 39.76 14.40 19.22
N SER A 481 38.50 13.97 19.31
CA SER A 481 37.52 14.11 18.21
C SER A 481 36.91 15.52 18.09
N LEU A 482 37.32 16.48 18.93
CA LEU A 482 36.78 17.84 18.91
C LEU A 482 37.33 18.64 17.73
N THR A 483 36.41 19.10 16.88
CA THR A 483 36.69 19.88 15.66
C THR A 483 36.08 21.27 15.63
N THR A 484 35.18 21.55 16.57
CA THR A 484 34.50 22.84 16.70
C THR A 484 34.58 23.31 18.15
N ALA A 485 34.72 24.62 18.33
CA ALA A 485 34.74 25.23 19.65
C ALA A 485 34.05 26.59 19.65
N MET A 486 33.57 27.01 20.80
CA MET A 486 33.08 28.37 20.99
C MET A 486 34.13 29.19 21.72
N SER A 487 34.59 30.27 21.09
CA SER A 487 35.57 31.19 21.64
C SER A 487 34.92 32.50 22.02
N ARG A 488 35.39 33.08 23.12
CA ARG A 488 34.98 34.43 23.48
C ARG A 488 36.01 35.46 23.01
N ILE A 489 35.57 36.37 22.14
CA ILE A 489 36.45 37.40 21.56
C ILE A 489 36.40 38.71 22.33
N ASN A 490 35.22 39.12 22.82
CA ASN A 490 35.06 40.33 23.62
C ASN A 490 35.03 40.02 25.12
N LEU A 491 36.20 40.13 25.76
CA LEU A 491 36.37 39.87 27.19
C LEU A 491 35.61 40.87 28.10
N ASP A 492 35.22 42.02 27.55
CA ASP A 492 34.53 43.10 28.29
C ASP A 492 32.99 43.02 28.19
N ALA A 493 32.43 42.11 27.37
CA ALA A 493 30.97 41.95 27.23
C ALA A 493 30.34 41.27 28.48
N ASP A 494 29.08 41.57 28.78
CA ASP A 494 28.35 40.77 29.78
C ASP A 494 27.86 39.48 29.11
N THR A 495 28.21 38.32 29.68
CA THR A 495 27.65 37.02 29.28
C THR A 495 26.44 36.69 30.15
N GLY A 496 25.37 36.21 29.50
CA GLY A 496 24.11 35.87 30.16
C GLY A 496 24.08 34.39 30.50
N GLY A 497 23.99 34.07 31.79
CA GLY A 497 23.74 32.71 32.26
C GLY A 497 22.31 32.21 31.96
N ASP A 498 22.08 30.89 32.06
CA ASP A 498 20.72 30.33 32.03
C ASP A 498 19.84 31.08 33.04
N ASN A 499 18.65 31.52 32.61
CA ASN A 499 17.65 32.17 33.46
C ASN A 499 16.96 31.20 34.45
N GLY A 500 17.46 29.95 34.56
CA GLY A 500 17.00 28.91 35.48
C GLY A 500 17.64 28.96 36.88
N LEU A 501 17.11 28.14 37.79
CA LEU A 501 17.53 27.99 39.20
C LEU A 501 18.90 27.30 39.39
N GLY A 502 19.77 27.28 38.37
CA GLY A 502 21.15 26.81 38.47
C GLY A 502 21.21 25.33 38.81
N PHE A 503 21.14 24.47 37.78
CA PHE A 503 21.29 23.01 37.84
C PHE A 503 21.02 22.38 39.23
N SER A 504 19.80 22.54 39.73
CA SER A 504 19.45 22.23 41.13
C SER A 504 19.72 20.76 41.44
N GLY A 505 20.51 20.49 42.47
CA GLY A 505 20.86 19.14 42.90
C GLY A 505 22.14 19.14 43.73
N THR A 506 22.29 18.16 44.61
CA THR A 506 23.49 17.96 45.43
C THR A 506 24.44 16.91 44.85
N GLU A 507 23.97 16.13 43.88
CA GLU A 507 24.71 15.05 43.20
C GLU A 507 24.80 15.38 41.71
N ARG A 508 26.02 15.59 41.20
CA ARG A 508 26.27 16.00 39.81
C ARG A 508 27.68 15.64 39.37
N THR A 509 27.87 15.43 38.07
CA THR A 509 29.20 15.50 37.45
C THR A 509 29.19 16.58 36.38
N TYR A 510 30.19 17.46 36.42
CA TYR A 510 30.41 18.48 35.40
C TYR A 510 31.63 18.08 34.57
N GLU A 511 31.46 18.01 33.26
CA GLU A 511 32.51 17.61 32.32
C GLU A 511 32.74 18.72 31.30
N PHE A 512 33.97 19.23 31.24
CA PHE A 512 34.36 20.28 30.31
C PHE A 512 35.51 19.81 29.43
N TRP A 513 35.44 20.17 28.17
CA TRP A 513 36.58 20.17 27.27
C TRP A 513 36.89 21.60 26.86
N VAL A 514 38.06 22.09 27.26
CA VAL A 514 38.43 23.49 27.09
C VAL A 514 39.85 23.62 26.59
N GLN A 515 40.08 24.56 25.68
CA GLN A 515 41.42 24.96 25.28
C GLN A 515 41.76 26.27 25.97
N MET A 516 42.83 26.25 26.75
CA MET A 516 43.23 27.40 27.54
C MET A 516 43.91 28.45 26.66
N GLY A 517 43.56 29.72 26.87
CA GLY A 517 44.33 30.83 26.36
C GLY A 517 45.49 31.19 27.28
N VAL A 518 45.88 32.47 27.28
CA VAL A 518 46.97 32.95 28.14
C VAL A 518 46.57 32.87 29.61
N LEU A 519 47.30 32.06 30.39
CA LEU A 519 47.16 31.93 31.84
C LEU A 519 48.15 32.84 32.57
N ASP A 520 47.72 33.36 33.73
CA ASP A 520 48.55 34.07 34.70
C ASP A 520 48.12 33.66 36.12
N ASP A 521 48.71 34.25 37.16
CA ASP A 521 48.46 33.84 38.55
C ASP A 521 47.03 34.17 39.04
N ARG A 522 46.27 34.98 38.28
CA ARG A 522 44.88 35.30 38.57
C ARG A 522 43.96 34.18 38.11
N PHE A 523 42.90 33.94 38.87
CA PHE A 523 41.91 32.93 38.56
C PHE A 523 40.96 33.41 37.44
N GLN A 524 40.76 32.59 36.42
CA GLN A 524 39.79 32.81 35.36
C GLN A 524 38.56 31.95 35.58
N VAL A 525 37.35 32.49 35.42
CA VAL A 525 36.09 31.76 35.69
C VAL A 525 35.75 30.85 34.54
N LEU A 526 35.85 29.53 34.71
CA LEU A 526 35.35 28.60 33.70
C LEU A 526 33.83 28.47 33.80
N PHE A 527 33.34 28.18 35.00
CA PHE A 527 31.94 27.92 35.28
C PHE A 527 31.60 28.32 36.72
N GLU A 528 30.40 28.84 36.93
CA GLU A 528 29.87 29.08 38.27
C GLU A 528 28.36 28.82 38.32
N THR A 529 27.89 28.37 39.48
CA THR A 529 26.49 28.19 39.81
C THR A 529 26.22 28.70 41.20
N GLY A 530 25.03 29.20 41.46
CA GLY A 530 24.52 29.43 42.80
C GLY A 530 23.78 30.75 42.93
N GLY A 531 23.35 31.05 44.15
CA GLY A 531 22.48 32.18 44.43
C GLY A 531 22.81 32.85 45.75
N SER A 532 21.78 33.09 46.58
CA SER A 532 21.97 33.84 47.82
C SER A 532 22.62 33.05 48.96
N SER A 533 22.88 31.75 48.79
CA SER A 533 23.48 30.93 49.83
C SER A 533 24.46 29.87 49.34
N ASP A 534 24.06 29.06 48.34
CA ASP A 534 24.74 27.81 47.99
C ASP A 534 25.14 27.85 46.52
N GLY A 535 26.35 27.36 46.22
CA GLY A 535 26.90 27.44 44.87
C GLY A 535 28.27 26.80 44.73
N SER A 536 28.64 26.56 43.47
CA SER A 536 29.88 25.92 43.05
C SER A 536 30.56 26.76 41.98
N CYS A 537 31.89 26.75 41.93
CA CYS A 537 32.61 27.31 40.79
C CYS A 537 33.84 26.49 40.42
N LEU A 538 34.20 26.58 39.14
CA LEU A 538 35.44 26.10 38.57
C LEU A 538 36.24 27.30 38.07
N LEU A 539 37.44 27.43 38.60
CA LEU A 539 38.38 28.49 38.31
C LEU A 539 39.67 27.90 37.73
N VAL A 540 40.36 28.62 36.86
CA VAL A 540 41.65 28.19 36.29
C VAL A 540 42.70 29.28 36.37
N SER A 541 43.94 28.93 36.70
CA SER A 541 45.08 29.84 36.75
C SER A 541 46.33 29.14 36.14
N SER A 542 47.48 29.82 36.21
CA SER A 542 48.79 29.23 35.90
C SER A 542 49.15 28.02 36.79
N SER A 543 48.57 27.89 37.99
CA SER A 543 48.88 26.82 38.95
C SER A 543 48.03 25.57 38.76
N GLY A 544 46.76 25.73 38.39
CA GLY A 544 45.82 24.62 38.41
C GLY A 544 44.40 25.00 38.04
N VAL A 545 43.53 23.98 38.10
CA VAL A 545 42.08 24.16 38.09
C VAL A 545 41.57 23.96 39.50
N ARG A 546 40.80 24.90 39.99
CA ARG A 546 40.29 24.97 41.35
C ARG A 546 38.78 24.80 41.36
N PHE A 547 38.29 23.88 42.17
CA PHE A 547 36.87 23.74 42.46
C PHE A 547 36.58 24.30 43.85
N MET A 548 35.53 25.11 43.95
CA MET A 548 35.06 25.63 45.23
C MET A 548 33.56 25.42 45.38
N HIS A 549 33.10 25.17 46.60
CA HIS A 549 31.69 25.05 46.92
C HIS A 549 31.36 25.79 48.22
N SER A 550 30.24 26.49 48.27
CA SER A 550 29.76 27.16 49.47
C SER A 550 28.38 26.68 49.88
N VAL A 551 28.16 26.60 51.18
CA VAL A 551 26.84 26.36 51.79
C VAL A 551 26.56 27.46 52.79
N ALA A 552 25.40 28.09 52.69
CA ALA A 552 25.02 29.22 53.53
C ALA A 552 26.10 30.31 53.59
N GLY A 553 26.74 30.60 52.45
CA GLY A 553 27.74 31.67 52.32
C GLY A 553 29.11 31.36 52.91
N ALA A 554 29.35 30.16 53.41
CA ALA A 554 30.67 29.72 53.84
C ALA A 554 31.25 28.76 52.81
N ASN A 555 32.51 28.96 52.43
CA ASN A 555 33.23 28.01 51.59
C ASN A 555 33.45 26.70 52.36
N THR A 556 32.87 25.61 51.88
CA THR A 556 32.90 24.29 52.53
C THR A 556 33.84 23.31 51.83
N ILE A 557 34.12 23.52 50.55
CA ILE A 557 35.07 22.73 49.76
C ILE A 557 35.93 23.67 48.94
N ASP A 558 37.24 23.45 48.96
CA ASP A 558 38.21 24.25 48.24
C ASP A 558 39.41 23.36 47.87
N ILE A 559 39.44 22.90 46.62
CA ILE A 559 40.42 21.95 46.13
C ILE A 559 41.00 22.44 44.80
N GLU A 560 42.28 22.16 44.56
CA GLU A 560 42.97 22.57 43.34
C GLU A 560 43.78 21.42 42.77
N ALA A 561 43.44 21.04 41.54
CA ALA A 561 44.17 20.03 40.77
C ALA A 561 45.28 20.74 39.96
N PRO A 562 46.54 20.28 40.04
CA PRO A 562 47.68 20.98 39.44
C PRO A 562 47.70 20.84 37.91
N LEU A 563 48.10 21.91 37.20
CA LEU A 563 48.25 21.91 35.74
C LEU A 563 49.68 21.56 35.27
N ALA A 564 50.63 21.36 36.19
CA ALA A 564 52.06 21.30 35.89
C ALA A 564 52.49 20.23 34.86
N LEU A 565 51.69 19.18 34.67
CA LEU A 565 51.95 18.10 33.72
C LEU A 565 51.01 18.10 32.51
N VAL A 566 50.05 19.02 32.45
CA VAL A 566 49.02 19.12 31.41
C VAL A 566 49.41 20.25 30.46
N ASP A 567 49.43 20.00 29.15
CA ASP A 567 49.72 21.05 28.17
C ASP A 567 48.48 21.93 27.93
N PRO A 568 48.48 23.21 28.33
CA PRO A 568 47.35 24.12 28.11
C PRO A 568 47.19 24.56 26.65
N ALA A 569 48.14 24.25 25.76
CA ALA A 569 48.08 24.63 24.35
C ALA A 569 47.03 23.85 23.55
N ASP A 570 46.62 22.67 24.01
CA ASP A 570 45.55 21.85 23.43
C ASP A 570 44.33 21.77 24.36
N PHE A 571 43.29 21.05 23.96
CA PHE A 571 42.13 20.81 24.80
C PHE A 571 42.48 20.00 26.05
N ILE A 572 41.89 20.40 27.16
CA ILE A 572 41.99 19.77 28.45
C ILE A 572 40.59 19.30 28.85
N HIS A 573 40.51 18.04 29.23
CA HIS A 573 39.35 17.46 29.89
C HIS A 573 39.39 17.80 31.38
N ILE A 574 38.35 18.46 31.86
CA ILE A 574 38.16 18.83 33.26
C ILE A 574 36.88 18.19 33.73
N MET A 575 36.96 17.41 34.81
CA MET A 575 35.78 16.79 35.38
C MET A 575 35.71 16.98 36.89
N ALA A 576 34.60 17.55 37.34
CA ALA A 576 34.27 17.70 38.75
C ALA A 576 33.07 16.80 39.08
N SER A 577 33.34 15.72 39.82
CA SER A 577 32.32 14.78 40.31
C SER A 577 31.96 15.15 41.75
N VAL A 578 30.68 15.49 41.98
CA VAL A 578 30.15 16.02 43.23
C VAL A 578 29.17 15.01 43.81
N ASP A 579 29.57 14.33 44.89
CA ASP A 579 28.73 13.40 45.65
C ASP A 579 28.22 14.11 46.91
N GLY A 580 27.05 14.72 46.79
CA GLY A 580 26.40 15.42 47.90
C GLY A 580 25.98 14.53 49.06
N ASN A 581 25.75 13.23 48.82
CA ASN A 581 25.38 12.29 49.87
C ASN A 581 26.58 11.91 50.73
N ALA A 582 27.75 11.71 50.10
CA ALA A 582 29.01 11.51 50.80
C ALA A 582 29.60 12.82 51.34
N GLY A 583 29.21 13.97 50.78
CA GLY A 583 29.87 15.25 51.04
C GLY A 583 31.27 15.28 50.40
N HIS A 584 31.46 14.63 49.26
CA HIS A 584 32.76 14.41 48.62
C HIS A 584 32.81 15.03 47.22
N VAL A 585 33.96 15.57 46.84
CA VAL A 585 34.21 16.05 45.47
C VAL A 585 35.54 15.52 44.98
N ASP A 586 35.52 14.94 43.78
CA ASP A 586 36.71 14.63 43.01
C ASP A 586 36.84 15.58 41.82
N LEU A 587 38.06 16.08 41.59
CA LEU A 587 38.43 16.91 40.46
C LEU A 587 39.55 16.23 39.66
N TYR A 588 39.28 15.96 38.38
CA TYR A 588 40.19 15.31 37.45
C TYR A 588 40.50 16.24 36.27
N LEU A 589 41.78 16.30 35.91
CA LEU A 589 42.30 16.98 34.73
C LEU A 589 43.06 15.98 33.87
N ARG A 590 42.79 15.96 32.57
CA ARG A 590 43.56 15.21 31.58
C ARG A 590 43.82 16.07 30.34
N GLY A 591 45.08 16.21 29.96
CA GLY A 591 45.43 16.90 28.71
C GLY A 591 45.24 15.98 27.52
N ALA A 592 44.71 16.50 26.41
CA ALA A 592 44.65 15.77 25.14
C ALA A 592 46.04 15.36 24.63
N ALA A 593 47.06 16.19 24.88
CA ALA A 593 48.47 15.90 24.59
C ALA A 593 49.15 15.04 25.69
N GLY A 594 48.38 14.49 26.63
CA GLY A 594 48.86 13.76 27.79
C GLY A 594 49.04 14.63 29.05
N GLY A 595 49.24 13.95 30.18
CA GLY A 595 49.35 14.59 31.49
C GLY A 595 48.06 14.54 32.30
N VAL A 596 48.20 14.42 33.62
CA VAL A 596 47.07 14.32 34.55
C VAL A 596 47.28 15.21 35.76
N GLY A 597 46.18 15.73 36.30
CA GLY A 597 46.13 16.43 37.57
C GLY A 597 44.87 16.01 38.33
N THR A 598 44.98 15.77 39.63
CA THR A 598 43.83 15.38 40.44
C THR A 598 43.83 16.10 41.78
N ALA A 599 42.64 16.31 42.32
CA ALA A 599 42.43 16.76 43.69
C ALA A 599 41.10 16.21 44.19
N SER A 600 40.98 16.01 45.50
CA SER A 600 39.71 15.63 46.13
C SER A 600 39.57 16.26 47.50
N GLY A 601 38.33 16.36 47.98
CA GLY A 601 38.04 16.97 49.27
C GLY A 601 36.65 16.67 49.79
N ASP A 602 36.52 16.75 51.11
CA ASP A 602 35.26 16.52 51.83
C ASP A 602 34.70 17.83 52.39
N GLY A 603 33.38 17.99 52.37
CA GLY A 603 32.69 19.13 52.93
C GLY A 603 31.17 19.00 52.87
N THR A 604 30.47 20.00 53.44
CA THR A 604 29.01 20.07 53.27
C THR A 604 28.68 20.56 51.86
N ILE A 605 27.80 19.86 51.17
CA ILE A 605 27.35 20.20 49.82
C ILE A 605 25.87 20.56 49.86
N GLY A 606 25.55 21.77 49.41
CA GLY A 606 24.20 22.29 49.28
C GLY A 606 23.77 22.32 47.82
N ALA A 607 22.47 22.36 47.56
CA ALA A 607 21.95 22.50 46.20
C ALA A 607 22.15 23.94 45.73
N PRO A 608 22.81 24.19 44.59
CA PRO A 608 22.91 25.54 44.04
C PRO A 608 21.53 26.18 43.87
N ASN A 609 21.41 27.46 44.23
CA ASN A 609 20.11 28.13 44.36
C ASN A 609 19.98 29.47 43.61
N GLY A 610 20.68 29.61 42.49
CA GLY A 610 20.60 30.81 41.66
C GLY A 610 21.03 30.55 40.24
N ARG A 611 21.71 31.47 39.55
CA ARG A 611 22.01 31.27 38.12
C ARG A 611 23.26 30.44 37.92
N ALA A 612 23.47 30.00 36.69
CA ALA A 612 24.75 29.46 36.26
C ALA A 612 25.31 30.30 35.12
N SER A 613 26.62 30.54 35.09
CA SER A 613 27.28 31.24 33.99
C SER A 613 28.60 30.57 33.60
N ILE A 614 29.00 30.80 32.35
CA ILE A 614 30.25 30.30 31.77
C ILE A 614 31.11 31.52 31.43
N PHE A 615 32.43 31.40 31.65
CA PHE A 615 33.46 32.41 31.32
C PHE A 615 33.47 33.70 32.13
N THR A 616 32.43 34.00 32.92
CA THR A 616 32.36 35.20 33.77
C THR A 616 31.89 34.88 35.16
N TRP A 617 32.21 35.76 36.10
CA TRP A 617 31.46 35.84 37.34
C TRP A 617 30.19 36.67 37.12
N SER A 618 29.01 36.07 37.24
CA SER A 618 27.76 36.84 37.16
C SER A 618 27.58 37.72 38.41
N GLY A 619 26.83 38.83 38.29
CA GLY A 619 26.62 39.78 39.40
C GLY A 619 25.14 39.97 39.72
N PHE A 620 24.70 39.54 40.91
CA PHE A 620 23.35 39.76 41.42
C PHE A 620 23.36 40.48 42.78
N ALA A 621 22.22 41.06 43.17
CA ALA A 621 22.06 41.76 44.45
C ALA A 621 21.37 40.90 45.52
N GLY A 622 21.89 40.88 46.76
CA GLY A 622 21.13 40.41 47.94
C GLY A 622 21.66 39.18 48.71
N ALA A 623 22.85 38.67 48.42
CA ALA A 623 23.42 37.51 49.12
C ALA A 623 24.32 37.84 50.30
N ILE A 624 24.51 36.83 51.15
CA ILE A 624 25.47 36.85 52.25
C ILE A 624 26.91 36.80 51.71
N ALA A 625 27.81 37.53 52.37
CA ALA A 625 29.22 37.56 51.99
C ALA A 625 29.83 36.15 52.06
N GLY A 626 30.51 35.73 50.98
CA GLY A 626 31.14 34.42 50.85
C GLY A 626 30.33 33.35 50.12
N ALA A 627 29.09 33.64 49.69
CA ALA A 627 28.36 32.75 48.78
C ALA A 627 29.01 32.74 47.38
N LEU A 628 29.24 31.54 46.85
CA LEU A 628 29.64 31.31 45.47
C LEU A 628 28.37 31.22 44.60
N GLY A 629 28.45 31.61 43.33
CA GLY A 629 27.27 31.61 42.46
C GLY A 629 26.76 33.00 42.06
N GLY A 630 27.66 33.95 41.83
CA GLY A 630 27.29 35.26 41.30
C GLY A 630 26.59 36.24 42.26
N VAL A 631 26.63 36.03 43.58
CA VAL A 631 26.03 36.98 44.53
C VAL A 631 26.83 37.08 45.83
N GLY A 632 27.41 38.25 46.06
CA GLY A 632 28.18 38.63 47.25
C GLY A 632 28.93 39.92 46.91
N VAL A 633 29.12 40.83 47.86
CA VAL A 633 29.85 42.12 47.60
C VAL A 633 31.32 41.92 47.21
N GLU A 634 31.82 40.70 47.24
CA GLU A 634 33.19 40.33 46.91
C GLU A 634 33.19 39.17 45.91
N VAL A 635 33.51 39.49 44.65
CA VAL A 635 34.05 38.52 43.69
C VAL A 635 35.30 37.89 44.34
N PRO A 636 35.55 36.57 44.20
CA PRO A 636 36.78 36.00 44.74
C PRO A 636 37.98 36.82 44.27
N ALA A 637 38.84 37.20 45.22
CA ALA A 637 39.93 38.12 44.94
C ALA A 637 40.76 37.61 43.76
N GLU A 638 41.18 38.53 42.89
CA GLU A 638 42.01 38.21 41.73
C GLU A 638 41.31 37.35 40.66
N THR A 639 39.97 37.31 40.63
CA THR A 639 39.23 36.62 39.56
C THR A 639 39.00 37.50 38.33
N ILE A 640 39.14 36.94 37.14
CA ILE A 640 38.94 37.58 35.83
C ILE A 640 38.13 36.70 34.87
N THR A 641 37.70 37.27 33.75
CA THR A 641 37.05 36.55 32.63
C THR A 641 37.95 35.46 32.04
N PHE A 642 37.38 34.32 31.67
CA PHE A 642 38.07 33.25 30.94
C PHE A 642 38.55 33.69 29.56
N LYS A 643 39.80 33.34 29.27
CA LYS A 643 40.49 33.57 28.01
C LYS A 643 40.78 32.21 27.42
N GLY A 644 39.97 31.76 26.48
CA GLY A 644 40.10 30.45 25.86
C GLY A 644 38.88 30.08 25.05
N THR A 645 38.71 28.78 24.79
CA THR A 645 37.57 28.24 24.04
C THR A 645 37.01 27.02 24.73
N ILE A 646 35.71 26.77 24.57
CA ILE A 646 35.04 25.55 25.02
C ILE A 646 34.71 24.67 23.83
N GLY A 647 35.11 23.40 23.90
CA GLY A 647 34.83 22.38 22.90
C GLY A 647 33.67 21.47 23.29
N MET A 648 33.39 21.29 24.57
CA MET A 648 32.24 20.52 25.06
C MET A 648 31.94 20.93 26.50
N PHE A 649 30.66 20.92 26.88
CA PHE A 649 30.24 20.93 28.28
C PHE A 649 29.07 19.96 28.48
N LYS A 650 29.19 19.05 29.45
CA LYS A 650 28.11 18.15 29.84
C LYS A 650 27.85 18.22 31.33
N ILE A 651 26.59 18.00 31.70
CA ILE A 651 26.18 17.78 33.08
C ILE A 651 25.47 16.45 33.18
N TYR A 652 25.93 15.66 34.14
CA TYR A 652 25.33 14.39 34.51
C TYR A 652 24.55 14.53 35.80
N ASP A 653 23.49 13.74 35.95
CA ASP A 653 22.60 13.78 37.12
C ASP A 653 23.06 13.02 38.35
N ARG A 654 24.28 12.47 38.29
CA ARG A 654 24.91 11.73 39.37
C ARG A 654 26.43 11.98 39.41
N PRO A 655 27.08 11.71 40.56
CA PRO A 655 28.53 11.60 40.61
C PRO A 655 29.02 10.42 39.78
N PHE A 656 30.19 10.58 39.18
CA PHE A 656 30.95 9.54 38.49
C PHE A 656 32.02 8.95 39.40
N SER A 657 32.25 7.66 39.25
CA SER A 657 33.46 7.00 39.72
C SER A 657 34.67 7.39 38.86
N SER A 658 35.88 7.14 39.35
CA SER A 658 37.09 7.38 38.56
C SER A 658 37.12 6.59 37.24
N ALA A 659 36.61 5.35 37.23
CA ALA A 659 36.56 4.53 36.03
C ALA A 659 35.57 5.07 34.97
N GLU A 660 34.42 5.55 35.40
CA GLU A 660 33.46 6.22 34.50
C GLU A 660 34.02 7.56 34.01
N GLY A 661 34.77 8.24 34.87
CA GLY A 661 35.45 9.46 34.48
C GLY A 661 36.53 9.22 33.41
N ASP A 662 37.21 8.08 33.50
CA ASP A 662 38.13 7.62 32.48
C ASP A 662 37.38 7.29 31.19
N ASP A 663 36.28 6.52 31.25
CA ASP A 663 35.47 6.21 30.07
C ASP A 663 34.92 7.48 29.37
N ALA A 664 34.42 8.45 30.14
CA ALA A 664 33.98 9.74 29.61
C ALA A 664 35.11 10.50 28.89
N TYR A 665 36.34 10.45 29.43
CA TYR A 665 37.52 10.96 28.73
C TYR A 665 37.73 10.22 27.40
N LEU A 666 37.73 8.89 27.39
CA LEU A 666 38.03 8.11 26.19
C LEU A 666 37.01 8.35 25.08
N ARG A 667 35.72 8.50 25.41
CA ARG A 667 34.64 8.79 24.44
C ARG A 667 34.86 10.05 23.59
N ILE A 668 35.70 10.99 24.04
CA ILE A 668 35.99 12.25 23.33
C ILE A 668 37.49 12.38 23.04
N GLY A 669 38.29 12.12 24.06
CA GLY A 669 39.75 12.22 24.11
C GLY A 669 40.51 11.08 23.47
N GLU A 670 39.85 9.99 23.13
CA GLU A 670 40.39 9.09 22.13
C GLU A 670 39.70 9.44 20.81
N ALA A 671 40.44 10.11 19.92
CA ALA A 671 40.50 9.49 18.59
C ALA A 671 40.87 8.05 18.88
N ILE A 672 40.17 7.07 18.27
CA ILE A 672 40.72 5.74 18.01
C ILE A 672 42.23 5.90 18.05
N ILE A 673 42.92 5.35 19.08
CA ILE A 673 44.40 5.37 19.18
C ILE A 673 44.85 5.31 17.74
N PRO A 674 45.57 6.30 17.17
CA PRO A 674 45.86 6.26 15.74
C PRO A 674 46.43 4.87 15.54
N ILE A 675 45.67 4.01 14.84
CA ILE A 675 45.96 2.59 14.73
C ILE A 675 47.43 2.62 14.42
N PHE A 676 48.27 2.16 15.36
CA PHE A 676 49.70 2.44 15.28
C PHE A 676 50.09 2.09 13.84
N PHE A 677 50.59 3.05 13.06
CA PHE A 677 50.89 2.86 11.65
C PHE A 677 52.10 3.73 11.31
N ASP A 678 53.29 3.14 11.37
CA ASP A 678 54.57 3.76 11.10
C ASP A 678 55.08 3.39 9.70
N ILE A 679 55.76 4.31 9.02
CA ILE A 679 56.44 4.04 7.74
C ILE A 679 57.88 4.52 7.83
N GLU A 680 58.82 3.56 7.83
CA GLU A 680 60.26 3.82 7.82
C GLU A 680 60.86 3.59 6.43
N ALA A 681 61.56 4.57 5.87
CA ALA A 681 62.32 4.38 4.64
C ALA A 681 63.70 3.74 4.92
N ARG A 682 63.94 2.54 4.38
CA ARG A 682 65.22 1.82 4.47
C ARG A 682 65.83 1.66 3.08
N GLY A 683 66.55 2.69 2.62
CA GLY A 683 67.16 2.69 1.29
C GLY A 683 66.12 2.70 0.17
N ASN A 684 66.02 1.60 -0.58
CA ASN A 684 65.01 1.41 -1.64
C ASN A 684 63.71 0.74 -1.14
N GLU A 685 63.59 0.49 0.16
CA GLU A 685 62.45 -0.17 0.78
C GLU A 685 61.67 0.80 1.70
N LEU A 686 60.38 0.52 1.88
CA LEU A 686 59.54 1.08 2.93
C LEU A 686 59.16 -0.05 3.90
N VAL A 687 59.35 0.18 5.18
CA VAL A 687 58.90 -0.71 6.25
C VAL A 687 57.66 -0.07 6.88
N LEU A 688 56.50 -0.68 6.66
CA LEU A 688 55.23 -0.29 7.24
C LEU A 688 54.98 -1.15 8.48
N THR A 689 54.69 -0.54 9.62
CA THR A 689 54.48 -1.25 10.88
C THR A 689 53.15 -0.83 11.46
N TRP A 690 52.27 -1.76 11.84
CA TRP A 690 50.99 -1.40 12.43
C TRP A 690 50.51 -2.25 13.58
N GLU A 691 49.56 -1.75 14.36
CA GLU A 691 48.91 -2.48 15.45
C GLU A 691 48.17 -3.71 14.94
N SER A 692 48.30 -4.82 15.65
CA SER A 692 47.72 -6.09 15.22
C SER A 692 46.99 -6.79 16.36
N ILE A 693 45.77 -7.24 16.06
CA ILE A 693 44.85 -7.90 16.98
C ILE A 693 44.78 -9.39 16.64
N ALA A 694 44.84 -10.25 17.66
CA ALA A 694 44.70 -11.69 17.49
C ALA A 694 43.32 -12.01 16.89
N GLY A 695 43.27 -12.85 15.86
CA GLY A 695 42.01 -13.20 15.21
C GLY A 695 41.62 -12.29 14.02
N MET A 696 42.46 -11.33 13.64
CA MET A 696 42.24 -10.45 12.47
C MET A 696 43.16 -10.78 11.27
N SER A 697 42.80 -10.29 10.10
CA SER A 697 43.58 -10.25 8.86
C SER A 697 43.62 -8.82 8.31
N TYR A 698 44.61 -8.49 7.49
CA TYR A 698 44.81 -7.12 7.00
C TYR A 698 45.06 -7.06 5.49
N ASN A 699 44.52 -6.04 4.82
CA ASN A 699 44.94 -5.67 3.46
C ASN A 699 45.71 -4.36 3.49
N LEU A 700 46.74 -4.25 2.65
CA LEU A 700 47.47 -3.01 2.37
C LEU A 700 47.12 -2.54 0.96
N THR A 701 46.50 -1.37 0.84
CA THR A 701 46.16 -0.72 -0.43
C THR A 701 46.93 0.59 -0.61
N SER A 702 47.00 1.13 -1.83
CA SER A 702 47.70 2.38 -2.12
C SER A 702 47.09 3.19 -3.25
N SER A 703 47.29 4.51 -3.20
CA SER A 703 46.86 5.44 -4.26
C SER A 703 47.87 6.57 -4.43
N THR A 704 47.85 7.24 -5.59
CA THR A 704 48.56 8.51 -5.80
C THR A 704 47.70 9.74 -5.50
N ASP A 705 46.38 9.54 -5.34
CA ASP A 705 45.40 10.58 -5.07
C ASP A 705 44.64 10.26 -3.78
N LEU A 706 44.84 11.10 -2.76
CA LEU A 706 44.20 10.97 -1.46
C LEU A 706 42.71 11.36 -1.49
N ALA A 707 42.26 12.04 -2.54
CA ALA A 707 40.86 12.47 -2.67
C ALA A 707 39.92 11.36 -3.20
N VAL A 708 40.49 10.24 -3.68
CA VAL A 708 39.74 9.09 -4.17
C VAL A 708 39.39 8.17 -2.99
N ASP A 709 38.19 7.60 -3.01
CA ASP A 709 37.69 6.69 -1.97
C ASP A 709 38.68 5.54 -1.68
N PRO A 710 39.14 5.36 -0.43
CA PRO A 710 40.08 4.31 -0.04
C PRO A 710 39.67 2.89 -0.43
N SER A 711 38.37 2.60 -0.48
CA SER A 711 37.85 1.29 -0.92
C SER A 711 38.14 0.96 -2.39
N THR A 712 38.55 1.97 -3.17
CA THR A 712 38.88 1.85 -4.60
C THR A 712 40.38 1.92 -4.87
N TRP A 713 41.20 1.98 -3.83
CA TRP A 713 42.66 2.06 -3.96
C TRP A 713 43.26 0.73 -4.45
N ASP A 714 44.39 0.82 -5.15
CA ASP A 714 45.05 -0.35 -5.71
C ASP A 714 45.60 -1.25 -4.59
N LEU A 715 45.24 -2.54 -4.59
CA LEU A 715 45.76 -3.52 -3.63
C LEU A 715 47.28 -3.69 -3.81
N VAL A 716 48.03 -3.47 -2.72
CA VAL A 716 49.47 -3.74 -2.64
C VAL A 716 49.68 -5.19 -2.21
N GLU A 717 48.99 -5.61 -1.16
CA GLU A 717 48.98 -6.99 -0.65
C GLU A 717 47.72 -7.22 0.20
N GLY A 718 47.08 -8.38 0.05
CA GLY A 718 45.93 -8.78 0.87
C GLY A 718 46.24 -9.95 1.79
N ASP A 719 45.29 -10.28 2.66
CA ASP A 719 45.30 -11.45 3.55
C ASP A 719 46.53 -11.55 4.46
N ILE A 720 47.00 -10.41 4.96
CA ILE A 720 48.17 -10.35 5.84
C ILE A 720 47.74 -10.84 7.23
N PRO A 721 48.26 -11.97 7.74
CA PRO A 721 47.82 -12.52 9.02
C PRO A 721 48.25 -11.65 10.20
N ALA A 722 47.42 -11.57 11.23
CA ALA A 722 47.76 -10.86 12.46
C ALA A 722 49.01 -11.45 13.17
N THR A 723 49.90 -10.56 13.59
CA THR A 723 51.05 -10.85 14.47
C THR A 723 51.04 -9.91 15.68
N PRO A 724 50.13 -10.09 16.66
CA PRO A 724 50.04 -9.21 17.81
C PRO A 724 51.37 -9.11 18.59
N PRO A 725 51.74 -7.93 19.11
CA PRO A 725 50.92 -6.71 19.16
C PRO A 725 51.00 -5.85 17.88
N THR A 726 51.90 -6.16 16.94
CA THR A 726 52.11 -5.34 15.73
C THR A 726 52.51 -6.16 14.50
N ASN A 727 51.92 -5.88 13.35
CA ASN A 727 52.37 -6.35 12.04
C ASN A 727 53.51 -5.48 11.50
N THR A 728 54.39 -6.08 10.70
CA THR A 728 55.43 -5.35 9.97
C THR A 728 55.51 -5.86 8.55
N LYS A 729 55.45 -4.96 7.58
CA LYS A 729 55.55 -5.27 6.16
C LYS A 729 56.65 -4.45 5.50
N VAL A 730 57.46 -5.10 4.68
CA VAL A 730 58.48 -4.45 3.85
C VAL A 730 58.03 -4.48 2.40
N ILE A 731 57.96 -3.31 1.76
CA ILE A 731 57.66 -3.15 0.33
C ILE A 731 58.76 -2.36 -0.37
N GLN A 732 58.82 -2.45 -1.70
CA GLN A 732 59.70 -1.59 -2.48
C GLN A 732 59.16 -0.15 -2.50
N ARG A 733 60.04 0.83 -2.37
CA ARG A 733 59.67 2.23 -2.42
C ARG A 733 59.19 2.59 -3.83
N PRO A 734 57.98 3.16 -3.99
CA PRO A 734 57.45 3.54 -5.29
C PRO A 734 58.28 4.69 -5.91
N GLY A 735 58.31 4.75 -7.24
CA GLY A 735 59.06 5.77 -7.98
C GLY A 735 58.37 7.14 -8.06
N ASP A 736 57.11 7.22 -7.63
CA ASP A 736 56.31 8.44 -7.65
C ASP A 736 56.74 9.42 -6.56
N ALA A 737 56.47 10.71 -6.77
CA ALA A 737 56.82 11.75 -5.81
C ALA A 737 56.01 11.64 -4.50
N VAL A 738 54.76 11.17 -4.58
CA VAL A 738 53.85 10.97 -3.46
C VAL A 738 53.05 9.70 -3.71
N ARG A 739 52.92 8.87 -2.69
CA ARG A 739 52.07 7.67 -2.66
C ARG A 739 51.46 7.57 -1.26
N PHE A 740 50.17 7.28 -1.19
CA PHE A 740 49.41 7.07 0.03
C PHE A 740 49.16 5.58 0.22
N TYR A 741 49.09 5.14 1.48
CA TYR A 741 48.85 3.75 1.85
C TYR A 741 47.72 3.68 2.88
N HIS A 742 46.91 2.63 2.81
CA HIS A 742 45.80 2.37 3.69
C HIS A 742 45.85 0.90 4.13
N VAL A 743 45.64 0.65 5.42
CA VAL A 743 45.51 -0.72 5.95
C VAL A 743 44.08 -0.94 6.37
N GLU A 744 43.50 -1.98 5.81
CA GLU A 744 42.14 -2.42 6.11
C GLU A 744 42.24 -3.61 7.05
N GLU A 745 41.51 -3.58 8.16
CA GLU A 745 41.43 -4.66 9.13
C GLU A 745 40.12 -5.43 8.92
N PHE A 746 40.24 -6.76 8.88
CA PHE A 746 39.11 -7.67 8.74
C PHE A 746 39.17 -8.69 9.87
N PRO A 747 38.03 -9.07 10.48
CA PRO A 747 38.00 -10.32 11.24
C PRO A 747 38.49 -11.44 10.32
N LEU A 748 39.27 -12.38 10.86
CA LEU A 748 39.64 -13.55 10.07
C LEU A 748 38.34 -14.14 9.49
N PRO A 749 38.28 -14.35 8.17
CA PRO A 749 37.10 -14.94 7.57
C PRO A 749 36.82 -16.27 8.27
N PRO A 750 35.54 -16.62 8.48
CA PRO A 750 35.16 -17.90 9.04
C PRO A 750 35.95 -19.01 8.34
N VAL A 751 36.56 -19.88 9.13
CA VAL A 751 37.39 -20.95 8.59
C VAL A 751 36.45 -21.99 8.02
N GLY A 752 36.50 -22.19 6.70
CA GLY A 752 35.84 -23.31 6.02
C GLY A 752 36.41 -24.63 6.57
N ILE A 753 35.56 -25.37 7.28
CA ILE A 753 35.88 -26.71 7.79
C ILE A 753 35.33 -27.81 6.89
N PHE A 754 34.39 -27.46 6.01
CA PHE A 754 33.83 -28.32 4.99
C PHE A 754 33.34 -27.44 3.84
N GLU A 755 33.66 -27.80 2.61
CA GLU A 755 33.18 -27.15 1.39
C GLU A 755 33.01 -28.22 0.29
N GLU A 756 31.92 -28.13 -0.47
CA GLU A 756 31.64 -28.96 -1.63
C GLU A 756 30.87 -28.14 -2.67
N HIS A 757 31.43 -28.08 -3.88
CA HIS A 757 30.87 -27.37 -5.04
C HIS A 757 30.30 -28.33 -6.09
N PHE A 758 30.36 -29.64 -5.85
CA PHE A 758 29.82 -30.70 -6.71
C PHE A 758 30.43 -30.85 -8.12
N ASP A 759 31.33 -29.95 -8.52
CA ASP A 759 32.03 -29.98 -9.80
C ASP A 759 33.20 -30.98 -9.89
N GLY A 760 33.70 -31.45 -8.75
CA GLY A 760 34.86 -32.34 -8.68
C GLY A 760 34.57 -33.76 -9.16
N ALA A 761 33.30 -34.17 -9.18
CA ALA A 761 32.85 -35.50 -9.55
C ALA A 761 32.13 -35.50 -10.91
N ASN A 762 32.17 -36.65 -11.61
CA ASN A 762 31.43 -36.80 -12.86
C ASN A 762 29.93 -36.91 -12.58
N ALA A 763 29.10 -36.30 -13.42
CA ALA A 763 27.64 -36.44 -13.36
C ALA A 763 27.19 -37.91 -13.17
N GLY A 764 26.20 -38.10 -12.31
CA GLY A 764 25.65 -39.41 -11.94
C GLY A 764 26.42 -40.18 -10.86
N THR A 765 27.49 -39.62 -10.27
CA THR A 765 28.18 -40.22 -9.12
C THR A 765 28.48 -39.13 -8.08
N LEU A 766 27.85 -39.20 -6.91
CA LEU A 766 28.08 -38.24 -5.81
C LEU A 766 29.58 -38.17 -5.44
N PRO A 767 30.05 -37.02 -4.92
CA PRO A 767 31.42 -36.88 -4.42
C PRO A 767 31.75 -37.89 -3.30
N THR A 768 33.04 -38.01 -2.98
CA THR A 768 33.50 -39.02 -2.02
C THR A 768 32.81 -38.84 -0.66
N ASP A 769 32.34 -39.95 -0.09
CA ASP A 769 31.65 -40.04 1.21
C ASP A 769 30.29 -39.32 1.33
N TRP A 770 29.85 -38.59 0.30
CA TRP A 770 28.45 -38.18 0.18
C TRP A 770 27.57 -39.40 -0.08
N THR A 771 26.43 -39.46 0.60
CA THR A 771 25.51 -40.59 0.47
C THR A 771 24.08 -40.10 0.31
N THR A 772 23.29 -40.86 -0.45
CA THR A 772 21.85 -40.66 -0.54
C THR A 772 21.12 -41.95 -0.21
N GLY A 773 19.87 -41.84 0.19
CA GLY A 773 19.00 -42.98 0.45
C GLY A 773 17.58 -42.55 0.72
N PHE A 774 16.79 -43.49 1.20
CA PHE A 774 15.36 -43.35 1.39
C PHE A 774 14.97 -43.65 2.83
N ASP A 775 13.88 -43.06 3.28
CA ASP A 775 13.20 -43.56 4.48
C ASP A 775 12.75 -45.02 4.23
N PRO A 776 12.88 -45.94 5.21
CA PRO A 776 12.46 -47.32 5.04
C PRO A 776 10.98 -47.50 4.64
N ALA A 777 10.12 -46.51 4.90
CA ALA A 777 8.73 -46.51 4.46
C ALA A 777 8.55 -46.14 2.99
N ASP A 778 9.50 -45.44 2.37
CA ASP A 778 9.48 -45.13 0.94
C ASP A 778 9.98 -46.35 0.14
N THR A 779 9.02 -47.20 -0.24
CA THR A 779 9.27 -48.41 -1.04
C THR A 779 9.19 -48.18 -2.54
N LEU A 780 8.77 -46.98 -2.97
CA LEU A 780 8.60 -46.62 -4.38
C LEU A 780 9.86 -45.96 -4.92
N MET A 781 10.56 -45.17 -4.09
CA MET A 781 11.84 -44.54 -4.42
C MET A 781 11.74 -43.70 -5.69
N ASN A 782 10.65 -42.93 -5.82
CA ASN A 782 10.33 -42.21 -7.04
C ASN A 782 11.21 -40.95 -7.26
N THR A 783 11.90 -40.48 -6.22
CA THR A 783 12.77 -39.29 -6.27
C THR A 783 14.17 -39.61 -5.75
N ASN A 784 15.18 -39.41 -6.59
CA ASN A 784 16.60 -39.62 -6.23
C ASN A 784 17.32 -38.28 -6.10
N TRP A 785 18.26 -38.17 -5.16
CA TRP A 785 19.25 -37.11 -5.21
C TRP A 785 20.34 -37.47 -6.23
N GLU A 786 20.49 -36.64 -7.25
CA GLU A 786 21.35 -36.89 -8.41
C GLU A 786 22.30 -35.71 -8.65
N LEU A 787 23.56 -36.01 -8.99
CA LEU A 787 24.59 -35.03 -9.34
C LEU A 787 24.65 -34.80 -10.86
N GLY A 788 24.64 -33.56 -11.32
CA GLY A 788 24.79 -33.24 -12.74
C GLY A 788 24.24 -31.87 -13.15
N ASP A 789 24.03 -31.71 -14.47
CA ASP A 789 23.47 -30.49 -15.07
C ASP A 789 21.96 -30.39 -14.79
N PRO A 790 21.48 -29.31 -14.14
CA PRO A 790 20.08 -29.18 -13.72
C PRO A 790 19.11 -28.75 -14.85
N SER A 791 19.61 -28.36 -16.02
CA SER A 791 18.86 -27.58 -17.02
C SER A 791 17.68 -28.27 -17.73
N VAL A 792 17.40 -29.54 -17.42
CA VAL A 792 16.28 -30.27 -18.04
C VAL A 792 14.94 -29.88 -17.41
N THR A 793 14.88 -29.83 -16.08
CA THR A 793 13.68 -29.48 -15.32
C THR A 793 13.95 -28.36 -14.32
N GLY A 794 15.10 -28.38 -13.64
CA GLY A 794 15.50 -27.38 -12.65
C GLY A 794 16.10 -26.10 -13.26
N PRO A 795 17.02 -25.42 -12.53
CA PRO A 795 17.57 -24.14 -12.97
C PRO A 795 18.38 -24.26 -14.27
N LEU A 796 18.47 -23.15 -15.03
CA LEU A 796 19.15 -23.11 -16.34
C LEU A 796 20.63 -23.52 -16.29
N THR A 797 21.28 -23.28 -15.15
CA THR A 797 22.65 -23.70 -14.85
C THR A 797 22.76 -24.04 -13.36
N ALA A 798 23.76 -24.84 -12.99
CA ALA A 798 24.24 -24.92 -11.61
C ALA A 798 24.64 -23.51 -11.11
N PHE A 799 24.70 -23.32 -9.79
CA PHE A 799 25.10 -22.04 -9.23
C PHE A 799 26.57 -21.78 -9.51
N SER A 800 27.41 -22.78 -9.23
CA SER A 800 28.83 -22.77 -9.56
C SER A 800 29.18 -23.91 -10.52
N GLY A 801 30.19 -23.66 -11.37
CA GLY A 801 30.67 -24.60 -12.38
C GLY A 801 29.60 -25.23 -13.28
N ALA A 802 29.59 -26.56 -13.34
CA ALA A 802 28.83 -27.36 -14.30
C ALA A 802 27.81 -28.29 -13.65
N HIS A 803 27.93 -28.61 -12.35
CA HIS A 803 27.06 -29.57 -11.70
C HIS A 803 26.56 -29.07 -10.34
N CYS A 804 25.31 -29.40 -10.02
CA CYS A 804 24.75 -29.31 -8.68
C CYS A 804 24.10 -30.66 -8.30
N VAL A 805 23.57 -30.79 -7.08
CA VAL A 805 22.81 -31.98 -6.67
C VAL A 805 21.33 -31.65 -6.55
N GLY A 806 20.47 -32.39 -7.25
CA GLY A 806 19.03 -32.12 -7.30
C GLY A 806 18.16 -33.35 -7.12
N THR A 807 16.91 -33.15 -6.73
CA THR A 807 15.90 -34.21 -6.61
C THR A 807 15.33 -34.57 -7.99
N ASN A 808 15.97 -35.54 -8.67
CA ASN A 808 15.85 -35.88 -10.09
C ASN A 808 16.35 -34.77 -11.03
N LEU A 809 17.33 -35.07 -11.89
CA LEU A 809 17.86 -34.07 -12.84
C LEU A 809 17.24 -34.14 -14.23
N LEU A 810 16.55 -35.23 -14.56
CA LEU A 810 16.03 -35.49 -15.90
C LEU A 810 14.50 -35.43 -15.98
N ALA A 811 13.83 -35.24 -14.84
CA ALA A 811 12.38 -35.19 -14.70
C ALA A 811 12.03 -34.55 -13.35
N ASN A 812 10.77 -34.12 -13.22
CA ASN A 812 10.20 -33.64 -11.96
C ASN A 812 10.30 -34.69 -10.86
N TYR A 813 10.25 -34.27 -9.59
CA TYR A 813 10.26 -35.21 -8.47
C TYR A 813 8.99 -36.07 -8.49
N GLY A 814 9.11 -37.29 -7.98
CA GLY A 814 8.00 -38.24 -7.94
C GLY A 814 7.22 -38.18 -6.63
N LEU A 815 5.96 -38.59 -6.69
CA LEU A 815 5.02 -38.56 -5.56
C LEU A 815 5.40 -39.54 -4.46
N SER A 816 4.96 -39.21 -3.24
CA SER A 816 5.06 -39.99 -2.01
C SER A 816 6.49 -40.39 -1.69
N SER A 817 7.43 -39.50 -2.01
CA SER A 817 8.85 -39.73 -1.81
C SER A 817 9.28 -39.28 -0.42
N ASN A 818 10.24 -39.99 0.15
CA ASN A 818 10.97 -39.55 1.33
C ASN A 818 12.43 -39.98 1.17
N THR A 819 13.22 -39.06 0.65
CA THR A 819 14.61 -39.28 0.23
C THR A 819 15.53 -38.29 0.94
N TRP A 820 16.79 -38.67 1.12
CA TRP A 820 17.76 -37.83 1.82
C TRP A 820 19.11 -37.83 1.13
N LEU A 821 19.83 -36.72 1.27
CA LEU A 821 21.23 -36.53 0.91
C LEU A 821 22.01 -36.21 2.19
N ARG A 822 23.14 -36.87 2.41
CA ARG A 822 24.00 -36.68 3.57
C ARG A 822 25.42 -36.32 3.17
N THR A 823 25.98 -35.35 3.87
CA THR A 823 27.40 -34.98 3.76
C THR A 823 28.31 -36.09 4.27
N PRO A 824 29.62 -36.04 3.97
CA PRO A 824 30.65 -36.70 4.76
C PRO A 824 30.64 -36.23 6.22
N ALA A 825 31.40 -36.93 7.07
CA ALA A 825 31.56 -36.56 8.48
C ALA A 825 32.31 -35.23 8.63
N ILE A 826 31.69 -34.26 9.30
CA ILE A 826 32.23 -32.93 9.56
C ILE A 826 32.65 -32.85 11.04
N ASP A 827 33.92 -32.55 11.29
CA ASP A 827 34.47 -32.50 12.64
C ASP A 827 34.26 -31.14 13.30
N LEU A 828 33.27 -31.05 14.19
CA LEU A 828 32.98 -29.88 15.03
C LEU A 828 33.50 -30.05 16.46
N SER A 829 34.39 -31.02 16.71
CA SER A 829 34.82 -31.38 18.07
C SER A 829 35.56 -30.27 18.80
N THR A 830 36.17 -29.35 18.06
CA THR A 830 36.90 -28.18 18.60
C THR A 830 36.22 -26.85 18.28
N ALA A 831 35.05 -26.86 17.63
CA ALA A 831 34.35 -25.65 17.20
C ALA A 831 33.66 -24.97 18.40
N SER A 832 33.85 -23.65 18.53
CA SER A 832 33.13 -22.79 19.49
C SER A 832 31.78 -22.31 18.96
N GLY A 833 31.59 -22.41 17.64
CA GLY A 833 30.37 -22.14 16.88
C GLY A 833 30.58 -22.66 15.45
N ALA A 834 29.51 -22.83 14.69
CA ALA A 834 29.59 -23.22 13.28
C ALA A 834 28.37 -22.71 12.51
N THR A 835 28.56 -22.32 11.25
CA THR A 835 27.50 -21.82 10.37
C THR A 835 27.49 -22.66 9.09
N LEU A 836 26.30 -23.13 8.70
CA LEU A 836 26.05 -23.81 7.44
C LEU A 836 25.57 -22.79 6.41
N THR A 837 26.21 -22.78 5.25
CA THR A 837 25.79 -22.03 4.07
C THR A 837 25.68 -22.96 2.86
N PHE A 838 24.67 -22.78 2.01
CA PHE A 838 24.60 -23.42 0.70
C PHE A 838 23.68 -22.63 -0.23
N GLN A 839 23.87 -22.83 -1.53
CA GLN A 839 22.99 -22.28 -2.56
C GLN A 839 21.88 -23.28 -2.82
N GLN A 840 20.65 -22.78 -2.93
CA GLN A 840 19.50 -23.59 -3.22
C GLN A 840 18.63 -23.00 -4.31
N TRP A 841 18.00 -23.89 -5.06
CA TRP A 841 16.91 -23.57 -5.96
C TRP A 841 15.79 -24.56 -5.67
N ILE A 842 14.60 -24.04 -5.40
CA ILE A 842 13.47 -24.80 -4.85
C ILE A 842 12.31 -24.65 -5.82
N ASP A 843 11.76 -25.73 -6.33
CA ASP A 843 10.51 -25.73 -7.11
C ASP A 843 9.67 -26.90 -6.62
N MET A 844 8.90 -26.65 -5.56
CA MET A 844 8.10 -27.62 -4.84
C MET A 844 6.69 -27.11 -4.65
N ASP A 845 5.74 -28.04 -4.57
CA ASP A 845 4.37 -27.72 -4.18
C ASP A 845 4.32 -27.14 -2.75
N GLU A 846 4.07 -25.84 -2.64
CA GLU A 846 3.98 -25.12 -1.37
C GLU A 846 2.61 -25.24 -0.67
N PHE A 847 1.64 -25.96 -1.24
CA PHE A 847 0.31 -26.12 -0.63
C PHE A 847 0.38 -26.96 0.68
N ASN A 848 0.26 -26.28 1.83
CA ASN A 848 0.28 -26.84 3.19
C ASN A 848 1.60 -27.53 3.61
N ASP A 849 2.75 -27.15 3.02
CA ASP A 849 4.09 -27.70 3.31
C ASP A 849 4.17 -29.24 3.21
N LEU A 850 3.31 -29.81 2.35
CA LEU A 850 3.24 -31.27 2.16
C LEU A 850 4.45 -31.77 1.39
N ASP A 851 4.89 -31.01 0.39
CA ASP A 851 6.18 -31.17 -0.28
C ASP A 851 7.19 -30.22 0.35
N ARG A 852 8.22 -30.77 0.98
CA ARG A 852 9.20 -29.98 1.72
C ARG A 852 10.56 -30.62 1.81
N GLY A 853 11.56 -29.76 1.86
CA GLY A 853 12.90 -30.01 2.37
C GLY A 853 12.96 -29.85 3.90
N THR A 854 13.88 -30.58 4.53
CA THR A 854 14.28 -30.40 5.93
C THR A 854 15.80 -30.54 6.02
N VAL A 855 16.47 -29.59 6.68
CA VAL A 855 17.90 -29.67 6.99
C VAL A 855 18.07 -30.05 8.45
N ARG A 856 18.79 -31.12 8.74
CA ARG A 856 19.06 -31.58 10.11
C ARG A 856 20.51 -31.99 10.31
N VAL A 857 20.92 -32.00 11.57
CA VAL A 857 22.24 -32.46 12.01
C VAL A 857 22.10 -33.82 12.68
N LEU A 858 22.90 -34.79 12.21
CA LEU A 858 22.97 -36.13 12.80
C LEU A 858 24.33 -36.36 13.46
N ASP A 859 24.36 -37.20 14.49
CA ASP A 859 25.60 -37.73 15.04
C ASP A 859 26.25 -38.70 14.03
N ALA A 860 27.49 -38.45 13.61
CA ALA A 860 28.11 -39.19 12.52
C ALA A 860 28.31 -40.69 12.83
N ALA A 861 28.41 -41.06 14.11
CA ALA A 861 28.64 -42.45 14.51
C ALA A 861 27.33 -43.24 14.67
N THR A 862 26.27 -42.59 15.13
CA THR A 862 25.01 -43.26 15.50
C THR A 862 23.83 -42.95 14.58
N LEU A 863 23.94 -41.94 13.72
CA LEU A 863 22.88 -41.40 12.87
C LEU A 863 21.65 -40.90 13.65
N VAL A 864 21.81 -40.64 14.95
CA VAL A 864 20.77 -40.04 15.77
C VAL A 864 20.66 -38.56 15.43
N GLU A 865 19.45 -38.08 15.18
CA GLU A 865 19.17 -36.66 15.02
C GLU A 865 19.55 -35.90 16.28
N LEU A 866 20.46 -34.93 16.12
CA LEU A 866 20.92 -34.05 17.18
C LEU A 866 20.03 -32.81 17.26
N ALA A 867 19.71 -32.23 16.11
CA ALA A 867 18.85 -31.06 15.97
C ALA A 867 18.36 -30.90 14.52
N VAL A 868 17.26 -30.18 14.36
CA VAL A 868 16.78 -29.70 13.06
C VAL A 868 17.28 -28.26 12.88
N VAL A 869 17.94 -27.99 11.75
CA VAL A 869 18.44 -26.65 11.38
C VAL A 869 17.33 -25.84 10.74
N GLU A 870 16.64 -26.44 9.77
CA GLU A 870 15.44 -25.88 9.15
C GLU A 870 14.42 -27.01 8.96
N ALA A 871 13.22 -26.81 9.49
CA ALA A 871 12.17 -27.82 9.51
C ALA A 871 11.38 -27.87 8.19
N VAL A 872 11.21 -26.72 7.54
CA VAL A 872 10.38 -26.59 6.33
C VAL A 872 11.08 -25.71 5.32
N ILE A 873 11.57 -26.32 4.24
CA ILE A 873 12.02 -25.64 3.03
C ILE A 873 11.03 -26.00 1.93
N THR A 874 10.24 -25.03 1.48
CA THR A 874 9.27 -25.23 0.39
C THR A 874 9.14 -23.92 -0.38
N GLY A 875 8.54 -23.97 -1.56
CA GLY A 875 8.31 -22.79 -2.39
C GLY A 875 8.37 -23.10 -3.88
N LEU A 876 7.66 -22.29 -4.66
CA LEU A 876 7.78 -22.23 -6.11
C LEU A 876 8.89 -21.25 -6.47
N GLY A 877 9.98 -21.76 -7.05
CA GLY A 877 11.28 -21.07 -7.07
C GLY A 877 11.27 -19.66 -7.64
N ALA A 878 12.11 -18.82 -7.03
CA ALA A 878 12.61 -17.62 -7.67
C ALA A 878 13.25 -17.97 -9.03
N LEU A 879 13.30 -17.00 -9.95
CA LEU A 879 13.94 -17.20 -11.27
C LEU A 879 15.45 -17.50 -11.16
N ASP A 880 16.05 -17.36 -9.97
CA ASP A 880 17.48 -17.52 -9.68
C ASP A 880 17.70 -18.33 -8.38
N TRP A 881 18.95 -18.75 -8.13
CA TRP A 881 19.39 -19.43 -6.91
C TRP A 881 19.40 -18.49 -5.69
N ASP A 882 19.06 -19.01 -4.52
CA ASP A 882 19.06 -18.30 -3.23
C ASP A 882 20.06 -18.93 -2.25
N GLU A 883 20.74 -18.10 -1.45
CA GLU A 883 21.63 -18.58 -0.39
C GLU A 883 20.84 -18.92 0.89
N PHE A 884 20.99 -20.14 1.39
CA PHE A 884 20.62 -20.53 2.73
C PHE A 884 21.79 -20.31 3.68
N SER A 885 21.56 -19.67 4.84
CA SER A 885 22.55 -19.53 5.90
C SER A 885 21.91 -19.71 7.28
N ALA A 886 22.44 -20.61 8.09
CA ALA A 886 21.99 -20.82 9.46
C ALA A 886 23.12 -21.29 10.39
N ASP A 887 23.09 -20.84 11.64
CA ASP A 887 23.97 -21.36 12.68
C ASP A 887 23.62 -22.81 13.01
N LEU A 888 24.63 -23.66 13.11
CA LEU A 888 24.44 -25.02 13.57
C LEU A 888 24.11 -25.03 15.08
N PRO A 889 23.07 -25.75 15.50
CA PRO A 889 22.63 -25.77 16.89
C PRO A 889 23.73 -26.22 17.87
N ALA A 890 23.66 -25.75 19.12
CA ALA A 890 24.66 -26.05 20.15
C ALA A 890 24.83 -27.56 20.40
N GLU A 891 23.82 -28.38 20.11
CA GLU A 891 23.82 -29.83 20.19
C GLU A 891 24.78 -30.50 19.20
N ALA A 892 25.14 -29.80 18.11
CA ALA A 892 26.10 -30.23 17.10
C ALA A 892 27.55 -29.95 17.51
N LEU A 893 27.79 -28.91 18.31
CA LEU A 893 29.13 -28.48 18.73
C LEU A 893 29.80 -29.53 19.64
N GLY A 894 31.11 -29.68 19.51
CA GLY A 894 31.88 -30.66 20.29
C GLY A 894 31.74 -32.11 19.81
N LYS A 895 31.16 -32.35 18.61
CA LYS A 895 30.94 -33.67 18.02
C LYS A 895 31.41 -33.73 16.57
N ILE A 896 31.44 -34.94 16.02
CA ILE A 896 31.56 -35.17 14.58
C ILE A 896 30.15 -35.42 14.06
N VAL A 897 29.71 -34.64 13.07
CA VAL A 897 28.32 -34.61 12.61
C VAL A 897 28.18 -34.90 11.12
N LEU A 898 26.95 -35.17 10.68
CA LEU A 898 26.54 -35.19 9.28
C LEU A 898 25.42 -34.17 9.12
N LEU A 899 25.39 -33.47 7.99
CA LEU A 899 24.21 -32.72 7.58
C LEU A 899 23.36 -33.61 6.69
N GLU A 900 22.06 -33.65 6.96
CA GLU A 900 21.08 -34.35 6.15
C GLU A 900 20.09 -33.36 5.55
N PHE A 901 19.99 -33.38 4.23
CA PHE A 901 18.99 -32.70 3.42
C PHE A 901 17.92 -33.73 3.05
N GLN A 902 16.80 -33.74 3.77
CA GLN A 902 15.67 -34.63 3.49
C GLN A 902 14.68 -33.90 2.58
N PHE A 903 14.18 -34.59 1.55
CA PHE A 903 13.06 -34.16 0.72
C PHE A 903 11.90 -35.13 0.89
N VAL A 904 10.71 -34.60 1.15
CA VAL A 904 9.47 -35.35 1.27
C VAL A 904 8.47 -34.78 0.27
N SER A 905 7.79 -35.65 -0.48
CA SER A 905 6.65 -35.30 -1.32
C SER A 905 5.40 -36.10 -0.96
N ASP A 906 4.24 -35.56 -1.25
CA ASP A 906 2.94 -36.13 -0.95
C ASP A 906 2.38 -36.98 -2.11
N GLY A 907 1.13 -37.44 -2.00
CA GLY A 907 0.53 -38.35 -2.97
C GLY A 907 -0.18 -37.67 -4.14
N ASP A 908 -0.13 -36.34 -4.27
CA ASP A 908 -0.93 -35.57 -5.21
C ASP A 908 -0.12 -35.16 -6.46
N ASP A 909 -0.70 -35.33 -7.65
CA ASP A 909 -0.04 -35.08 -8.95
C ASP A 909 -0.40 -33.72 -9.57
N ILE A 910 -1.14 -32.89 -8.82
CA ILE A 910 -1.68 -31.62 -9.33
C ILE A 910 -0.57 -30.60 -9.63
N PHE A 911 0.62 -30.73 -9.04
CA PHE A 911 1.80 -29.91 -9.31
C PHE A 911 3.09 -30.76 -9.40
N ASP A 912 3.29 -31.47 -10.51
CA ASP A 912 4.61 -32.04 -10.82
C ASP A 912 5.64 -30.89 -10.98
N ALA A 913 6.58 -30.76 -10.05
CA ALA A 913 7.58 -29.68 -10.04
C ALA A 913 9.02 -30.21 -10.01
N SER A 914 9.98 -29.33 -10.25
CA SER A 914 11.36 -29.72 -10.56
C SER A 914 12.14 -30.17 -9.33
N GLY A 915 11.75 -29.71 -8.13
CA GLY A 915 12.21 -30.17 -6.83
C GLY A 915 13.27 -29.29 -6.16
N TRP A 916 14.08 -29.89 -5.28
CA TRP A 916 15.16 -29.19 -4.57
C TRP A 916 16.50 -29.40 -5.27
N TYR A 917 17.23 -28.31 -5.48
CA TYR A 917 18.58 -28.30 -5.99
C TYR A 917 19.47 -27.58 -5.00
N ILE A 918 20.65 -28.14 -4.74
CA ILE A 918 21.63 -27.65 -3.77
C ILE A 918 22.99 -27.58 -4.45
N ASP A 919 23.70 -26.49 -4.17
CA ASP A 919 25.06 -26.25 -4.65
C ASP A 919 25.89 -25.49 -3.61
N ASP A 920 27.21 -25.45 -3.76
CA ASP A 920 28.14 -24.69 -2.90
C ASP A 920 27.91 -24.88 -1.38
N VAL A 921 27.83 -26.13 -0.91
CA VAL A 921 27.62 -26.45 0.51
C VAL A 921 28.90 -26.20 1.29
N ALA A 922 28.84 -25.29 2.27
CA ALA A 922 29.94 -24.97 3.15
C ALA A 922 29.53 -24.99 4.62
N VAL A 923 30.44 -25.42 5.48
CA VAL A 923 30.37 -25.20 6.92
C VAL A 923 31.60 -24.44 7.32
N THR A 924 31.38 -23.32 8.00
CA THR A 924 32.45 -22.48 8.52
C THR A 924 32.39 -22.44 10.04
N THR A 925 33.55 -22.24 10.68
CA THR A 925 33.62 -21.96 12.12
C THR A 925 34.19 -20.56 12.32
N PRO A 926 33.87 -19.89 13.44
CA PRO A 926 34.60 -18.70 13.84
C PRO A 926 36.10 -18.97 13.80
N ALA A 927 36.87 -18.00 13.32
CA ALA A 927 38.31 -18.13 13.31
C ALA A 927 38.86 -18.34 14.73
N PRO A 928 39.88 -19.20 14.90
CA PRO A 928 40.41 -19.60 16.21
C PRO A 928 41.06 -18.48 17.02
#